data_AF-A0A978VPZ2-F1
#
_entry.id   AF-A0A978VPZ2-F1
#
_cell.length_a   1.000
_cell.length_b   1.000
_cell.length_c   1.000
_cell.angle_alpha   90.00
_cell.angle_beta   90.00
_cell.angle_gamma   90.00
#
_symmetry.space_group_name_H-M   'P 1'
#
loop_
_entity.id
_entity.type
_entity.pdbx_description
1 polymer ?
#
loop_
_entity_poly.entity_id
_entity_poly.type
_entity_poly.pdbx_seq_one_letter_code
_entity_poly.pdbx_strand_id
1 'polypeptide(L)'
;MQREADWHRISDKKKEKWKISQCLTHNQLLVFLLLLIWVFQPVSSQIWDGVVVTEADYEALEAFKNELDDPKGFLRSWNGSGYGACSGGWVGIKCAQGQVIVIQLPWKGLGGRLSEKIGQLQALRKLSLHDNLIGGSIPSSLGYLPNLRGVQLFNNRFSGSVPPSLGFSPLLQTLDLSNNSLTGSIPPSLVNSTKLFRLNLSFNSFSGSIPLSLTSSHSLSFLALQHNNLSGPILDSWGVSRLQSLTLDHNFLSGTIPASLGRLRELQELSLSNNQFNGVIPNEIGSLSRLTTLDFSNNAINGSLASGLFNLSSLVVLNLERNKLDNPIPEEIGRLHNLSVLNLKGNQFVGPIPASVGNISKLTQLDLSHNNLSEGIPASVADLSNLNLLNVSYNNLSGSVPTRLSQKFNSSSFVGNIQLCGYSGSAPCPSQAPSQSVIRPPSEISKHHRRHKLSTKDIILIAAGALLVVLLVICCILLWCLLRKRTSSNSKNGQTAGRGGAATARTEKGVPPVAGEVESGGEAGGKLVHFDGPIVFTADDLLCATAEIMGKSTYGTVYKATLEDGHQVAVKRLREKITKSQREFETEVNMLGKIRHPNLLALRAYYMGPKGEKLLVFDYMPKGSLAAFLHARGPDTPIAWPTRMRIAQGMTRGLFYLHSNENIIHGNLTSSNILLDEHTNARIADFGLSRLMTAAANSNVIATAGALGYRAPELSKLKKASTKTDVYSLGVIILELLTGKSPGEAMNGVDLPQWVASIVKEEWTNEVFDVELMRDASSIGDELLNTLKLALHCVDPSPSARPEVQQVLQQLEEIRPETAPSSGDDGAGVPSTSE
;
A
#
# COMPACT_ATOMS: atom_id res chain seq x y z
N MET A 1 -48.32 12.56 92.56
CA MET A 1 -47.18 12.62 93.51
C MET A 1 -45.94 12.15 92.74
N GLN A 2 -44.87 12.90 92.45
CA GLN A 2 -44.19 14.06 93.08
C GLN A 2 -42.85 13.63 93.71
N ARG A 3 -41.73 14.04 93.06
CA ARG A 3 -40.32 14.04 93.52
C ARG A 3 -39.71 12.64 93.78
N GLU A 4 -38.39 12.41 93.89
CA GLU A 4 -37.16 13.24 94.05
C GLU A 4 -36.02 12.52 93.25
N ALA A 5 -35.11 13.16 92.50
CA ALA A 5 -33.86 13.86 92.87
C ALA A 5 -32.53 13.06 92.63
N ASP A 6 -31.55 13.79 92.07
CA ASP A 6 -30.08 13.72 92.22
C ASP A 6 -29.13 12.65 91.59
N TRP A 7 -28.46 13.09 90.51
CA TRP A 7 -27.00 13.15 90.21
C TRP A 7 -26.04 11.93 90.13
N HIS A 8 -25.33 11.88 88.97
CA HIS A 8 -23.93 11.43 88.74
C HIS A 8 -23.55 9.92 88.84
N ARG A 9 -22.64 9.32 88.02
CA ARG A 9 -21.85 9.76 86.82
C ARG A 9 -21.13 8.55 86.13
N ILE A 10 -21.31 8.35 84.79
CA ILE A 10 -20.36 7.73 83.77
C ILE A 10 -19.89 6.25 84.04
N SER A 11 -19.98 5.26 83.13
CA SER A 11 -19.32 5.17 81.80
C SER A 11 -19.90 4.10 80.85
N ASP A 12 -20.08 4.50 79.59
CA ASP A 12 -19.80 3.81 78.31
C ASP A 12 -20.37 2.42 77.88
N LYS A 13 -21.24 2.55 76.86
CA LYS A 13 -21.13 1.97 75.48
C LYS A 13 -21.69 0.56 75.16
N LYS A 14 -22.88 0.64 74.53
CA LYS A 14 -23.23 0.15 73.16
C LYS A 14 -23.16 -1.37 72.91
N LYS A 15 -24.20 -2.04 72.39
CA LYS A 15 -25.35 -1.56 71.56
C LYS A 15 -26.61 -2.42 71.76
N GLU A 16 -27.76 -1.76 71.77
CA GLU A 16 -29.12 -2.31 71.69
C GLU A 16 -29.40 -2.99 70.32
N LYS A 17 -30.26 -4.02 70.20
CA LYS A 17 -31.73 -4.12 70.42
C LYS A 17 -32.57 -3.24 69.46
N TRP A 18 -33.70 -3.69 68.87
CA TRP A 18 -34.31 -5.04 68.68
C TRP A 18 -35.38 -4.99 67.56
N LYS A 19 -36.03 -6.14 67.26
CA LYS A 19 -37.21 -6.28 66.36
C LYS A 19 -38.49 -5.69 67.00
N ILE A 20 -39.52 -5.34 66.18
CA ILE A 20 -40.83 -6.05 66.11
C ILE A 20 -41.86 -5.38 65.14
N SER A 21 -42.45 -6.23 64.30
CA SER A 21 -43.75 -6.23 63.58
C SER A 21 -44.56 -4.99 63.14
N GLN A 22 -44.89 -5.02 61.83
CA GLN A 22 -46.21 -4.80 61.17
C GLN A 22 -46.84 -3.40 60.93
N CYS A 23 -47.08 -3.18 59.63
CA CYS A 23 -48.18 -2.42 59.01
C CYS A 23 -48.33 -0.91 59.28
N LEU A 24 -47.68 -0.09 58.44
CA LEU A 24 -48.26 1.17 57.96
C LEU A 24 -48.29 1.26 56.42
N THR A 25 -49.52 1.26 55.90
CA THR A 25 -50.07 1.82 54.65
C THR A 25 -49.16 2.27 53.49
N HIS A 26 -49.53 1.80 52.30
CA HIS A 26 -48.94 2.06 50.96
C HIS A 26 -48.80 3.54 50.54
N ASN A 27 -49.50 4.48 51.20
CA ASN A 27 -49.64 5.85 50.73
C ASN A 27 -48.44 6.78 51.06
N GLN A 28 -47.63 6.47 52.08
CA GLN A 28 -46.42 7.27 52.36
C GLN A 28 -45.25 6.92 51.45
N LEU A 29 -45.19 5.68 50.93
CA LEU A 29 -44.17 5.31 49.94
C LEU A 29 -44.37 6.07 48.62
N LEU A 30 -45.63 6.28 48.22
CA LEU A 30 -45.98 7.01 47.01
C LEU A 30 -45.61 8.50 47.10
N VAL A 31 -45.83 9.13 48.26
CA VAL A 31 -45.44 10.54 48.50
C VAL A 31 -43.90 10.69 48.51
N PHE A 32 -43.16 9.73 49.06
CA PHE A 32 -41.69 9.76 49.02
C PHE A 32 -41.14 9.51 47.61
N LEU A 33 -41.78 8.65 46.81
CA LEU A 33 -41.46 8.44 45.39
C LEU A 33 -41.78 9.69 44.54
N LEU A 34 -42.89 10.37 44.78
CA LEU A 34 -43.26 11.60 44.08
C LEU A 34 -42.34 12.78 44.45
N LEU A 35 -41.89 12.87 45.71
CA LEU A 35 -40.89 13.87 46.12
C LEU A 35 -39.50 13.59 45.53
N LEU A 36 -39.11 12.32 45.37
CA LEU A 36 -37.87 11.96 44.66
C LEU A 36 -37.89 12.32 43.17
N ILE A 37 -39.07 12.35 42.54
CA ILE A 37 -39.26 12.79 41.14
C ILE A 37 -39.13 14.32 41.00
N TRP A 38 -39.29 15.11 42.08
CA TRP A 38 -39.16 16.58 42.06
C TRP A 38 -37.79 17.11 42.51
N VAL A 39 -36.91 16.27 43.07
CA VAL A 39 -35.55 16.68 43.49
C VAL A 39 -34.48 16.29 42.46
N PHE A 40 -34.75 15.33 41.58
CA PHE A 40 -33.92 15.05 40.41
C PHE A 40 -34.56 15.57 39.13
N GLN A 41 -34.45 16.89 38.92
CA GLN A 41 -34.34 17.40 37.55
C GLN A 41 -33.19 16.64 36.88
N PRO A 42 -33.40 15.99 35.71
CA PRO A 42 -32.29 15.47 34.93
C PRO A 42 -31.53 16.67 34.37
N VAL A 43 -30.53 17.15 35.11
CA VAL A 43 -29.53 18.08 34.59
C VAL A 43 -28.70 17.31 33.56
N SER A 44 -29.23 17.24 32.35
CA SER A 44 -28.50 16.91 31.15
C SER A 44 -27.46 18.00 30.91
N SER A 45 -26.36 17.92 31.64
CA SER A 45 -25.12 18.61 31.34
C SER A 45 -24.17 17.68 30.60
N GLN A 46 -24.65 17.15 29.46
CA GLN A 46 -23.78 17.30 28.29
C GLN A 46 -23.47 18.79 28.20
N ILE A 47 -22.18 19.15 28.12
CA ILE A 47 -21.79 20.54 27.88
C ILE A 47 -22.24 20.84 26.45
N TRP A 48 -23.45 21.38 26.37
CA TRP A 48 -24.11 21.76 25.14
C TRP A 48 -23.50 23.09 24.73
N ASP A 49 -22.76 23.09 23.63
CA ASP A 49 -22.16 24.30 23.05
C ASP A 49 -23.22 25.26 22.46
N GLY A 50 -24.45 24.77 22.28
CA GLY A 50 -25.58 25.51 21.71
C GLY A 50 -25.71 25.38 20.19
N VAL A 51 -24.82 24.66 19.52
CA VAL A 51 -24.67 24.72 18.06
C VAL A 51 -25.61 23.72 17.38
N VAL A 52 -26.88 24.11 17.29
CA VAL A 52 -27.86 23.45 16.43
C VAL A 52 -27.50 23.69 14.96
N VAL A 53 -27.72 22.68 14.12
CA VAL A 53 -27.64 22.85 12.66
C VAL A 53 -28.62 23.93 12.20
N THR A 54 -28.24 24.77 11.23
CA THR A 54 -29.18 25.77 10.69
C THR A 54 -30.38 25.07 10.04
N GLU A 55 -31.58 25.66 10.15
CA GLU A 55 -32.82 25.07 9.62
C GLU A 55 -32.71 24.72 8.12
N ALA A 56 -32.09 25.62 7.35
CA ALA A 56 -31.84 25.41 5.92
C ALA A 56 -30.93 24.19 5.64
N ASP A 57 -29.87 24.01 6.43
CA ASP A 57 -28.99 22.84 6.29
C ASP A 57 -29.67 21.56 6.77
N TYR A 58 -30.50 21.63 7.82
CA TYR A 58 -31.30 20.52 8.30
C TYR A 58 -32.30 20.04 7.25
N GLU A 59 -33.11 20.94 6.66
CA GLU A 59 -34.01 20.62 5.55
C GLU A 59 -33.29 19.99 4.34
N ALA A 60 -32.09 20.49 4.04
CA ALA A 60 -31.28 20.00 2.94
C ALA A 60 -30.75 18.59 3.21
N LEU A 61 -30.29 18.32 4.44
CA LEU A 61 -29.87 16.98 4.87
C LEU A 61 -31.06 16.00 4.95
N GLU A 62 -32.24 16.44 5.36
CA GLU A 62 -33.44 15.60 5.38
C GLU A 62 -33.86 15.23 3.94
N ALA A 63 -33.91 16.18 3.03
CA ALA A 63 -34.18 15.91 1.61
C ALA A 63 -33.12 15.00 0.99
N PHE A 64 -31.83 15.24 1.28
CA PHE A 64 -30.73 14.39 0.85
C PHE A 64 -30.87 12.95 1.35
N LYS A 65 -31.25 12.75 2.62
CA LYS A 65 -31.52 11.43 3.20
C LYS A 65 -32.72 10.74 2.54
N ASN A 66 -33.79 11.47 2.29
CA ASN A 66 -35.03 10.93 1.74
C ASN A 66 -34.90 10.46 0.28
N GLU A 67 -33.86 10.92 -0.44
CA GLU A 67 -33.55 10.46 -1.81
C GLU A 67 -32.51 9.32 -1.87
N LEU A 68 -31.96 8.89 -0.72
CA LEU A 68 -30.98 7.79 -0.63
C LEU A 68 -31.58 6.49 -0.10
N ASP A 69 -31.30 5.38 -0.79
CA ASP A 69 -31.61 4.04 -0.29
C ASP A 69 -30.57 3.61 0.76
N ASP A 70 -30.99 3.43 2.02
CA ASP A 70 -30.11 2.97 3.10
C ASP A 70 -30.57 1.60 3.67
N PRO A 71 -30.36 0.49 2.93
CA PRO A 71 -30.83 -0.83 3.33
C PRO A 71 -30.15 -1.36 4.61
N LYS A 72 -29.05 -0.74 5.05
CA LYS A 72 -28.31 -1.13 6.26
C LYS A 72 -28.60 -0.23 7.46
N GLY A 73 -29.36 0.85 7.28
CA GLY A 73 -29.70 1.79 8.35
C GLY A 73 -28.49 2.57 8.88
N PHE A 74 -27.50 2.87 8.03
CA PHE A 74 -26.37 3.70 8.42
C PHE A 74 -26.75 5.16 8.72
N LEU A 75 -27.73 5.72 8.01
CA LEU A 75 -28.28 7.07 8.18
C LEU A 75 -29.38 7.15 9.25
N ARG A 76 -29.56 6.10 10.07
CA ARG A 76 -30.52 6.12 11.19
C ARG A 76 -30.26 7.23 12.21
N SER A 77 -29.02 7.68 12.34
CA SER A 77 -28.66 8.78 13.24
C SER A 77 -29.16 10.14 12.74
N TRP A 78 -29.47 10.28 11.45
CA TRP A 78 -30.03 11.49 10.86
C TRP A 78 -31.52 11.57 11.23
N ASN A 79 -31.80 11.97 12.46
CA ASN A 79 -33.14 11.94 13.06
C ASN A 79 -33.96 13.20 12.72
N GLY A 80 -35.27 13.15 12.98
CA GLY A 80 -36.19 14.27 12.68
C GLY A 80 -36.11 15.46 13.64
N SER A 81 -34.96 15.72 14.27
CA SER A 81 -34.83 16.75 15.33
C SER A 81 -33.70 17.76 15.13
N GLY A 82 -32.81 17.56 14.16
CA GLY A 82 -31.60 18.36 13.93
C GLY A 82 -30.54 18.26 15.05
N TYR A 83 -30.92 17.95 16.28
CA TYR A 83 -30.02 17.78 17.41
C TYR A 83 -28.99 16.66 17.14
N GLY A 84 -27.73 16.96 17.46
CA GLY A 84 -26.59 16.09 17.17
C GLY A 84 -26.08 16.13 15.72
N ALA A 85 -26.67 16.93 14.82
CA ALA A 85 -26.16 17.04 13.44
C ALA A 85 -24.78 17.69 13.38
N CYS A 86 -24.60 18.80 14.10
CA CYS A 86 -23.34 19.53 14.14
C CYS A 86 -22.40 19.10 15.27
N SER A 87 -22.93 18.58 16.38
CA SER A 87 -22.18 17.98 17.49
C SER A 87 -21.96 16.47 17.30
N GLY A 88 -21.52 16.07 16.09
CA GLY A 88 -20.98 14.75 15.74
C GLY A 88 -21.88 13.50 15.89
N GLY A 89 -23.10 13.64 16.38
CA GLY A 89 -24.09 12.56 16.50
C GLY A 89 -24.62 12.03 15.16
N TRP A 90 -24.58 12.84 14.09
CA TRP A 90 -24.97 12.39 12.75
C TRP A 90 -23.77 11.85 11.97
N VAL A 91 -23.81 10.56 11.61
CA VAL A 91 -22.70 9.94 10.87
C VAL A 91 -22.39 10.69 9.59
N GLY A 92 -21.10 10.99 9.38
CA GLY A 92 -20.59 11.59 8.15
C GLY A 92 -20.90 13.08 7.98
N ILE A 93 -21.56 13.74 8.93
CA ILE A 93 -21.77 15.19 8.92
C ILE A 93 -20.71 15.87 9.77
N LYS A 94 -20.24 17.04 9.32
CA LYS A 94 -19.48 17.99 10.16
C LYS A 94 -19.91 19.40 9.87
N CYS A 95 -19.89 20.23 10.91
CA CYS A 95 -20.26 21.63 10.80
C CYS A 95 -19.14 22.58 11.24
N ALA A 96 -19.28 23.84 10.85
CA ALA A 96 -18.65 24.97 11.52
C ALA A 96 -19.76 26.01 11.79
N GLN A 97 -19.85 26.51 13.03
CA GLN A 97 -20.84 27.53 13.43
C GLN A 97 -22.30 27.15 13.06
N GLY A 98 -22.65 25.86 13.20
CA GLY A 98 -24.00 25.34 12.89
C GLY A 98 -24.26 25.08 11.40
N GLN A 99 -23.29 25.38 10.51
CA GLN A 99 -23.44 25.13 9.07
C GLN A 99 -22.63 23.92 8.62
N VAL A 100 -23.21 23.07 7.77
CA VAL A 100 -22.60 21.82 7.27
C VAL A 100 -21.47 22.13 6.31
N ILE A 101 -20.24 21.75 6.69
CA ILE A 101 -19.02 21.96 5.89
C ILE A 101 -18.53 20.66 5.22
N VAL A 102 -18.89 19.48 5.73
CA VAL A 102 -18.49 18.19 5.17
C VAL A 102 -19.64 17.18 5.22
N ILE A 103 -19.82 16.45 4.11
CA ILE A 103 -20.58 15.21 4.06
C ILE A 103 -19.64 14.09 3.58
N GLN A 104 -19.40 13.08 4.41
CA GLN A 104 -18.47 11.98 4.13
C GLN A 104 -19.08 10.62 4.51
N LEU A 105 -19.59 9.89 3.51
CA LEU A 105 -20.30 8.61 3.66
C LEU A 105 -19.76 7.48 2.76
N PRO A 106 -18.44 7.24 2.63
CA PRO A 106 -17.92 6.21 1.73
C PRO A 106 -18.12 4.77 2.26
N TRP A 107 -18.18 3.81 1.34
CA TRP A 107 -18.35 2.36 1.60
C TRP A 107 -19.58 1.97 2.43
N LYS A 108 -20.66 2.77 2.41
CA LYS A 108 -21.89 2.46 3.17
C LYS A 108 -22.87 1.59 2.38
N GLY A 109 -22.68 1.47 1.06
CA GLY A 109 -23.60 0.76 0.17
C GLY A 109 -24.95 1.48 0.03
N LEU A 110 -24.93 2.81 0.11
CA LEU A 110 -26.09 3.67 -0.11
C LEU A 110 -26.49 3.62 -1.59
N GLY A 111 -27.79 3.50 -1.87
CA GLY A 111 -28.38 3.59 -3.21
C GLY A 111 -29.10 4.92 -3.40
N GLY A 112 -30.23 4.91 -4.12
CA GLY A 112 -31.00 6.11 -4.43
C GLY A 112 -30.26 7.08 -5.36
N ARG A 113 -30.48 8.38 -5.17
CA ARG A 113 -29.91 9.48 -5.97
C ARG A 113 -29.58 10.68 -5.10
N LEU A 114 -28.87 11.67 -5.65
CA LEU A 114 -28.60 12.93 -4.95
C LEU A 114 -29.68 13.97 -5.22
N SER A 115 -30.12 14.65 -4.15
CA SER A 115 -31.10 15.73 -4.21
C SER A 115 -30.49 17.04 -4.71
N GLU A 116 -31.24 17.81 -5.50
CA GLU A 116 -30.92 19.21 -5.83
C GLU A 116 -30.99 20.15 -4.61
N LYS A 117 -31.59 19.72 -3.49
CA LYS A 117 -31.53 20.48 -2.21
C LYS A 117 -30.09 20.61 -1.68
N ILE A 118 -29.12 19.83 -2.16
CA ILE A 118 -27.70 19.94 -1.74
C ILE A 118 -27.12 21.35 -1.95
N GLY A 119 -27.65 22.13 -2.90
CA GLY A 119 -27.30 23.54 -3.10
C GLY A 119 -27.65 24.48 -1.94
N GLN A 120 -28.48 24.06 -0.99
CA GLN A 120 -28.80 24.86 0.20
C GLN A 120 -27.65 24.89 1.22
N LEU A 121 -26.74 23.90 1.18
CA LEU A 121 -25.59 23.78 2.09
C LEU A 121 -24.48 24.78 1.74
N GLN A 122 -24.74 26.08 1.88
CA GLN A 122 -23.86 27.16 1.41
C GLN A 122 -22.44 27.16 2.02
N ALA A 123 -22.27 26.53 3.19
CA ALA A 123 -20.97 26.34 3.83
C ALA A 123 -20.18 25.10 3.34
N LEU A 124 -20.80 24.22 2.54
CA LEU A 124 -20.24 22.91 2.20
C LEU A 124 -18.91 23.04 1.44
N ARG A 125 -17.87 22.41 1.99
CA ARG A 125 -16.49 22.40 1.46
C ARG A 125 -16.13 21.07 0.82
N LYS A 126 -16.66 19.95 1.34
CA LYS A 126 -16.31 18.59 0.89
C LYS A 126 -17.55 17.70 0.83
N LEU A 127 -17.80 17.10 -0.34
CA LEU A 127 -18.77 16.03 -0.53
C LEU A 127 -18.03 14.75 -0.95
N SER A 128 -18.16 13.70 -0.15
CA SER A 128 -17.45 12.43 -0.35
C SER A 128 -18.39 11.23 -0.13
N LEU A 129 -18.83 10.63 -1.23
CA LEU A 129 -19.83 9.55 -1.26
C LEU A 129 -19.34 8.33 -2.06
N HIS A 130 -18.03 8.22 -2.26
CA HIS A 130 -17.43 7.19 -3.11
C HIS A 130 -17.63 5.76 -2.59
N ASP A 131 -17.49 4.77 -3.48
CA ASP A 131 -17.69 3.35 -3.19
C ASP A 131 -19.08 3.02 -2.60
N ASN A 132 -20.13 3.57 -3.22
CA ASN A 132 -21.52 3.29 -2.89
C ASN A 132 -22.26 2.76 -4.14
N LEU A 133 -23.58 2.77 -4.12
CA LEU A 133 -24.46 2.32 -5.21
C LEU A 133 -25.38 3.46 -5.70
N ILE A 134 -25.02 4.72 -5.38
CA ILE A 134 -25.84 5.91 -5.65
C ILE A 134 -25.87 6.15 -7.16
N GLY A 135 -27.07 6.39 -7.71
CA GLY A 135 -27.27 6.65 -9.13
C GLY A 135 -27.98 7.98 -9.40
N GLY A 136 -28.66 8.04 -10.55
CA GLY A 136 -29.26 9.28 -11.05
C GLY A 136 -28.21 10.25 -11.60
N SER A 137 -28.62 11.49 -11.85
CA SER A 137 -27.74 12.57 -12.30
C SER A 137 -27.00 13.24 -11.14
N ILE A 138 -25.84 13.81 -11.43
CA ILE A 138 -25.16 14.71 -10.49
C ILE A 138 -25.99 16.02 -10.41
N PRO A 139 -26.35 16.51 -9.21
CA PRO A 139 -27.13 17.74 -9.06
C PRO A 139 -26.42 18.97 -9.62
N SER A 140 -27.13 19.78 -10.38
CA SER A 140 -26.64 21.04 -10.95
C SER A 140 -26.37 22.10 -9.87
N SER A 141 -27.15 22.08 -8.80
CA SER A 141 -27.03 22.90 -7.59
C SER A 141 -25.65 22.86 -6.93
N LEU A 142 -24.94 21.72 -6.98
CA LEU A 142 -23.57 21.58 -6.43
C LEU A 142 -22.61 22.63 -6.97
N GLY A 143 -22.77 23.03 -8.23
CA GLY A 143 -21.92 24.01 -8.88
C GLY A 143 -22.05 25.44 -8.36
N TYR A 144 -23.14 25.74 -7.65
CA TYR A 144 -23.42 27.05 -7.09
C TYR A 144 -23.01 27.18 -5.61
N LEU A 145 -22.37 26.13 -5.04
CA LEU A 145 -21.85 26.16 -3.68
C LEU A 145 -20.54 26.97 -3.63
N PRO A 146 -20.50 28.13 -2.94
CA PRO A 146 -19.38 29.07 -3.04
C PRO A 146 -18.11 28.57 -2.34
N ASN A 147 -18.27 27.69 -1.35
CA ASN A 147 -17.20 27.18 -0.50
C ASN A 147 -16.67 25.80 -0.91
N LEU A 148 -17.24 25.18 -1.95
CA LEU A 148 -16.96 23.79 -2.33
C LEU A 148 -15.54 23.64 -2.87
N ARG A 149 -14.77 22.71 -2.28
CA ARG A 149 -13.36 22.43 -2.62
C ARG A 149 -13.17 21.01 -3.15
N GLY A 150 -13.90 20.04 -2.61
CA GLY A 150 -13.72 18.63 -2.96
C GLY A 150 -15.04 17.91 -3.24
N VAL A 151 -15.13 17.26 -4.40
CA VAL A 151 -16.24 16.37 -4.77
C VAL A 151 -15.65 15.00 -5.14
N GLN A 152 -16.02 13.98 -4.37
CA GLN A 152 -15.57 12.59 -4.52
C GLN A 152 -16.79 11.66 -4.64
N LEU A 153 -17.18 11.35 -5.88
CA LEU A 153 -18.34 10.52 -6.21
C LEU A 153 -17.96 9.23 -6.95
N PHE A 154 -16.67 8.90 -6.99
CA PHE A 154 -16.15 7.74 -7.73
C PHE A 154 -16.67 6.39 -7.21
N ASN A 155 -16.58 5.33 -8.03
CA ASN A 155 -17.08 3.99 -7.71
C ASN A 155 -18.56 4.00 -7.29
N ASN A 156 -19.45 4.48 -8.16
CA ASN A 156 -20.89 4.59 -7.93
C ASN A 156 -21.68 4.20 -9.21
N ARG A 157 -22.94 4.61 -9.32
CA ARG A 157 -23.82 4.39 -10.48
C ARG A 157 -24.36 5.70 -11.08
N PHE A 158 -23.65 6.82 -10.89
CA PHE A 158 -24.05 8.12 -11.43
C PHE A 158 -24.14 8.05 -12.96
N SER A 159 -25.09 8.77 -13.52
CA SER A 159 -25.51 8.67 -14.93
C SER A 159 -25.92 10.02 -15.50
N GLY A 160 -26.05 10.11 -16.83
CA GLY A 160 -26.26 11.39 -17.50
C GLY A 160 -24.99 12.24 -17.54
N SER A 161 -25.12 13.52 -17.92
CA SER A 161 -23.98 14.41 -18.10
C SER A 161 -23.49 15.05 -16.80
N VAL A 162 -22.22 15.47 -16.82
CA VAL A 162 -21.65 16.32 -15.76
C VAL A 162 -22.25 17.73 -15.89
N PRO A 163 -22.83 18.30 -14.82
CA PRO A 163 -23.39 19.65 -14.88
C PRO A 163 -22.32 20.70 -15.19
N PRO A 164 -22.49 21.55 -16.22
CA PRO A 164 -21.58 22.64 -16.52
C PRO A 164 -21.42 23.64 -15.36
N SER A 165 -22.43 23.71 -14.48
CA SER A 165 -22.42 24.55 -13.28
C SER A 165 -21.30 24.21 -12.30
N LEU A 166 -20.79 22.97 -12.27
CA LEU A 166 -19.65 22.60 -11.39
C LEU A 166 -18.40 23.47 -11.62
N GLY A 167 -18.26 24.03 -12.83
CA GLY A 167 -17.22 25.00 -13.15
C GLY A 167 -17.38 26.38 -12.51
N PHE A 168 -18.54 26.71 -11.95
CA PHE A 168 -18.84 28.01 -11.34
C PHE A 168 -18.45 28.09 -9.86
N SER A 169 -18.14 26.98 -9.21
CA SER A 169 -17.65 27.01 -7.82
C SER A 169 -16.19 27.48 -7.80
N PRO A 170 -15.87 28.66 -7.23
CA PRO A 170 -14.58 29.33 -7.44
C PRO A 170 -13.43 28.71 -6.64
N LEU A 171 -13.74 27.86 -5.66
CA LEU A 171 -12.77 27.23 -4.76
C LEU A 171 -12.59 25.73 -5.02
N LEU A 172 -13.23 25.16 -6.06
CA LEU A 172 -13.12 23.74 -6.39
C LEU A 172 -11.67 23.37 -6.72
N GLN A 173 -11.13 22.39 -6.01
CA GLN A 173 -9.74 21.94 -6.06
C GLN A 173 -9.61 20.53 -6.62
N THR A 174 -10.50 19.64 -6.20
CA THR A 174 -10.51 18.23 -6.61
C THR A 174 -11.91 17.79 -7.03
N LEU A 175 -12.02 17.26 -8.25
CA LEU A 175 -13.24 16.63 -8.76
C LEU A 175 -12.91 15.21 -9.21
N ASP A 176 -13.44 14.20 -8.50
CA ASP A 176 -13.30 12.79 -8.86
C ASP A 176 -14.67 12.13 -9.03
N LEU A 177 -15.00 11.84 -10.28
CA LEU A 177 -16.25 11.21 -10.73
C LEU A 177 -16.00 9.84 -11.38
N SER A 178 -14.79 9.28 -11.22
CA SER A 178 -14.36 8.10 -11.96
C SER A 178 -15.15 6.83 -11.63
N ASN A 179 -15.17 5.87 -12.55
CA ASN A 179 -15.87 4.58 -12.40
C ASN A 179 -17.36 4.76 -12.04
N ASN A 180 -18.09 5.32 -12.99
CA ASN A 180 -19.53 5.59 -12.97
C ASN A 180 -20.13 5.28 -14.36
N SER A 181 -21.39 5.64 -14.58
CA SER A 181 -22.11 5.51 -15.86
C SER A 181 -22.41 6.88 -16.50
N LEU A 182 -21.55 7.88 -16.28
CA LEU A 182 -21.73 9.25 -16.80
C LEU A 182 -21.53 9.29 -18.32
N THR A 183 -22.29 10.15 -19.00
CA THR A 183 -22.36 10.26 -20.46
C THR A 183 -22.28 11.71 -20.93
N GLY A 184 -22.44 11.95 -22.24
CA GLY A 184 -22.38 13.30 -22.83
C GLY A 184 -20.94 13.78 -23.01
N SER A 185 -20.77 15.09 -23.25
CA SER A 185 -19.46 15.72 -23.40
C SER A 185 -18.90 16.26 -22.10
N ILE A 186 -17.58 16.41 -22.01
CA ILE A 186 -16.91 17.07 -20.89
C ILE A 186 -17.26 18.58 -20.95
N PRO A 187 -17.86 19.17 -19.90
CA PRO A 187 -18.21 20.59 -19.92
C PRO A 187 -16.95 21.48 -19.98
N PRO A 188 -16.82 22.38 -20.97
CA PRO A 188 -15.67 23.28 -21.07
C PRO A 188 -15.51 24.21 -19.85
N SER A 189 -16.59 24.46 -19.12
CA SER A 189 -16.63 25.32 -17.94
C SER A 189 -15.94 24.75 -16.71
N LEU A 190 -15.66 23.44 -16.61
CA LEU A 190 -15.08 22.83 -15.41
C LEU A 190 -13.78 23.52 -14.95
N VAL A 191 -12.98 24.00 -15.90
CA VAL A 191 -11.71 24.71 -15.67
C VAL A 191 -11.86 26.23 -15.45
N ASN A 192 -13.09 26.77 -15.46
CA ASN A 192 -13.35 28.13 -14.96
C ASN A 192 -13.05 28.23 -13.46
N SER A 193 -13.12 27.10 -12.73
CA SER A 193 -12.61 27.02 -11.37
C SER A 193 -11.09 27.01 -11.37
N THR A 194 -10.49 28.21 -11.27
CA THR A 194 -9.03 28.43 -11.34
C THR A 194 -8.21 27.77 -10.22
N LYS A 195 -8.86 27.12 -9.24
CA LYS A 195 -8.21 26.32 -8.20
C LYS A 195 -8.21 24.82 -8.48
N LEU A 196 -8.88 24.36 -9.53
CA LEU A 196 -9.00 22.94 -9.87
C LEU A 196 -7.65 22.40 -10.32
N PHE A 197 -7.01 21.59 -9.46
CA PHE A 197 -5.71 20.99 -9.74
C PHE A 197 -5.80 19.49 -10.03
N ARG A 198 -6.87 18.81 -9.62
CA ARG A 198 -7.10 17.38 -9.88
C ARG A 198 -8.48 17.14 -10.46
N LEU A 199 -8.53 16.66 -11.70
CA LEU A 199 -9.74 16.25 -12.40
C LEU A 199 -9.63 14.79 -12.84
N ASN A 200 -10.54 13.95 -12.35
CA ASN A 200 -10.62 12.55 -12.70
C ASN A 200 -12.05 12.19 -13.17
N LEU A 201 -12.17 11.90 -14.45
CA LEU A 201 -13.40 11.50 -15.16
C LEU A 201 -13.27 10.11 -15.80
N SER A 202 -12.21 9.37 -15.48
CA SER A 202 -11.89 8.06 -16.05
C SER A 202 -12.97 6.99 -15.77
N PHE A 203 -12.98 5.91 -16.54
CA PHE A 203 -13.93 4.79 -16.40
C PHE A 203 -15.40 5.26 -16.41
N ASN A 204 -15.82 5.91 -17.50
CA ASN A 204 -17.17 6.40 -17.71
C ASN A 204 -17.56 6.17 -19.19
N SER A 205 -18.59 6.87 -19.68
CA SER A 205 -19.01 6.85 -21.09
C SER A 205 -19.08 8.26 -21.68
N PHE A 206 -18.13 9.13 -21.31
CA PHE A 206 -17.98 10.46 -21.90
C PHE A 206 -17.65 10.36 -23.39
N SER A 207 -18.14 11.31 -24.17
CA SER A 207 -18.15 11.27 -25.63
C SER A 207 -17.85 12.65 -26.24
N GLY A 208 -17.54 12.71 -27.53
CA GLY A 208 -17.10 13.94 -28.19
C GLY A 208 -15.63 14.28 -27.89
N SER A 209 -15.19 15.48 -28.26
CA SER A 209 -13.80 15.90 -28.15
C SER A 209 -13.42 16.41 -26.75
N ILE A 210 -12.12 16.41 -26.46
CA ILE A 210 -11.55 17.09 -25.29
C ILE A 210 -11.66 18.61 -25.52
N PRO A 211 -12.32 19.38 -24.64
CA PRO A 211 -12.45 20.83 -24.79
C PRO A 211 -11.11 21.57 -24.78
N LEU A 212 -11.00 22.59 -25.64
CA LEU A 212 -9.87 23.52 -25.71
C LEU A 212 -9.52 24.19 -24.37
N SER A 213 -10.51 24.40 -23.50
CA SER A 213 -10.29 24.98 -22.18
C SER A 213 -9.51 24.06 -21.25
N LEU A 214 -9.67 22.73 -21.36
CA LEU A 214 -8.89 21.78 -20.55
C LEU A 214 -7.43 21.72 -20.98
N THR A 215 -7.17 21.69 -22.29
CA THR A 215 -5.80 21.65 -22.84
C THR A 215 -5.02 22.94 -22.58
N SER A 216 -5.72 24.07 -22.44
CA SER A 216 -5.15 25.39 -22.07
C SER A 216 -5.22 25.71 -20.57
N SER A 217 -5.55 24.74 -19.71
CA SER A 217 -5.64 24.96 -18.26
C SER A 217 -4.28 25.13 -17.57
N HIS A 218 -4.17 26.20 -16.78
CA HIS A 218 -2.97 26.55 -16.01
C HIS A 218 -2.98 25.97 -14.59
N SER A 219 -4.14 25.55 -14.09
CA SER A 219 -4.32 25.07 -12.70
C SER A 219 -4.16 23.56 -12.56
N LEU A 220 -4.46 22.78 -13.62
CA LEU A 220 -4.42 21.33 -13.58
C LEU A 220 -3.00 20.79 -13.36
N SER A 221 -2.90 19.84 -12.44
CA SER A 221 -1.71 19.02 -12.15
C SER A 221 -1.96 17.54 -12.47
N PHE A 222 -3.21 17.09 -12.44
CA PHE A 222 -3.63 15.73 -12.73
C PHE A 222 -4.91 15.76 -13.57
N LEU A 223 -4.85 15.16 -14.77
CA LEU A 223 -5.98 15.00 -15.67
C LEU A 223 -6.09 13.53 -16.12
N ALA A 224 -7.15 12.86 -15.66
CA ALA A 224 -7.45 11.47 -15.98
C ALA A 224 -8.80 11.33 -16.69
N LEU A 225 -8.75 10.96 -17.97
CA LEU A 225 -9.91 10.78 -18.87
C LEU A 225 -9.97 9.37 -19.48
N GLN A 226 -9.09 8.46 -19.07
CA GLN A 226 -8.96 7.12 -19.66
C GLN A 226 -10.20 6.25 -19.48
N HIS A 227 -10.36 5.23 -20.33
CA HIS A 227 -11.54 4.35 -20.37
C HIS A 227 -12.85 5.15 -20.51
N ASN A 228 -13.00 5.81 -21.65
CA ASN A 228 -14.18 6.57 -22.04
C ASN A 228 -14.46 6.39 -23.55
N ASN A 229 -15.44 7.12 -24.09
CA ASN A 229 -15.81 7.14 -25.50
C ASN A 229 -15.42 8.47 -26.19
N LEU A 230 -14.38 9.16 -25.70
CA LEU A 230 -13.92 10.45 -26.26
C LEU A 230 -13.36 10.24 -27.67
N SER A 231 -13.55 11.22 -28.55
CA SER A 231 -13.31 11.09 -29.99
C SER A 231 -12.79 12.36 -30.63
N GLY A 232 -12.03 12.22 -31.71
CA GLY A 232 -11.44 13.35 -32.44
C GLY A 232 -10.07 13.76 -31.90
N PRO A 233 -9.50 14.89 -32.39
CA PRO A 233 -8.13 15.25 -32.09
C PRO A 233 -7.94 15.86 -30.70
N ILE A 234 -6.75 15.64 -30.13
CA ILE A 234 -6.21 16.51 -29.09
C ILE A 234 -5.81 17.83 -29.74
N LEU A 235 -6.26 18.97 -29.21
CA LEU A 235 -5.99 20.28 -29.79
C LEU A 235 -4.58 20.78 -29.43
N ASP A 236 -3.86 21.32 -30.42
CA ASP A 236 -2.48 21.84 -30.27
C ASP A 236 -2.45 23.20 -29.56
N SER A 237 -2.65 23.14 -28.23
CA SER A 237 -2.97 24.28 -27.37
C SER A 237 -2.39 24.17 -25.97
N TRP A 238 -1.55 23.15 -25.73
CA TRP A 238 -0.99 22.87 -24.41
C TRP A 238 0.01 23.98 -24.04
N GLY A 239 -0.27 24.62 -22.90
CA GLY A 239 0.40 25.84 -22.45
C GLY A 239 1.28 25.63 -21.22
N VAL A 240 1.48 26.71 -20.46
CA VAL A 240 2.30 26.73 -19.23
C VAL A 240 1.51 26.10 -18.06
N SER A 241 1.27 24.79 -18.16
CA SER A 241 0.51 24.02 -17.19
C SER A 241 1.42 23.34 -16.17
N ARG A 242 0.90 23.08 -14.97
CA ARG A 242 1.59 22.32 -13.89
C ARG A 242 1.30 20.82 -13.98
N LEU A 243 0.90 20.34 -15.15
CA LEU A 243 0.43 18.97 -15.37
C LEU A 243 1.57 17.98 -15.16
N GLN A 244 1.39 17.09 -14.17
CA GLN A 244 2.30 15.99 -13.81
C GLN A 244 1.81 14.65 -14.35
N SER A 245 0.49 14.49 -14.51
CA SER A 245 -0.13 13.26 -15.02
C SER A 245 -1.20 13.58 -16.07
N LEU A 246 -1.07 12.97 -17.25
CA LEU A 246 -2.04 13.03 -18.34
C LEU A 246 -2.35 11.61 -18.86
N THR A 247 -3.52 11.09 -18.51
CA THR A 247 -3.96 9.74 -18.91
C THR A 247 -5.23 9.82 -19.76
N LEU A 248 -5.08 9.52 -21.05
CA LEU A 248 -6.12 9.61 -22.09
C LEU A 248 -6.36 8.26 -22.78
N ASP A 249 -5.81 7.16 -22.24
CA ASP A 249 -5.86 5.84 -22.86
C ASP A 249 -7.27 5.24 -22.94
N HIS A 250 -7.44 4.20 -23.76
CA HIS A 250 -8.70 3.48 -23.94
C HIS A 250 -9.87 4.43 -24.30
N ASN A 251 -9.73 5.12 -25.43
CA ASN A 251 -10.69 6.05 -26.01
C ASN A 251 -10.71 5.90 -27.56
N PHE A 252 -11.41 6.79 -28.26
CA PHE A 252 -11.46 6.87 -29.73
C PHE A 252 -10.81 8.18 -30.25
N LEU A 253 -9.84 8.72 -29.50
CA LEU A 253 -9.10 9.93 -29.90
C LEU A 253 -8.27 9.63 -31.15
N SER A 254 -8.17 10.60 -32.05
CA SER A 254 -7.62 10.40 -33.40
C SER A 254 -6.77 11.59 -33.87
N GLY A 255 -6.21 11.49 -35.08
CA GLY A 255 -5.29 12.51 -35.61
C GLY A 255 -3.87 12.38 -35.04
N THR A 256 -3.09 13.45 -35.12
CA THR A 256 -1.68 13.46 -34.72
C THR A 256 -1.48 13.82 -33.25
N ILE A 257 -0.37 13.35 -32.67
CA ILE A 257 0.07 13.79 -31.34
C ILE A 257 0.49 15.27 -31.45
N PRO A 258 -0.06 16.20 -30.66
CA PRO A 258 0.27 17.62 -30.78
C PRO A 258 1.67 17.97 -30.25
N ALA A 259 2.42 18.77 -31.00
CA ALA A 259 3.77 19.22 -30.61
C ALA A 259 3.76 20.07 -29.32
N SER A 260 2.68 20.81 -29.05
CA SER A 260 2.54 21.59 -27.81
C SER A 260 2.57 20.74 -26.53
N LEU A 261 2.29 19.43 -26.59
CA LEU A 261 2.47 18.55 -25.42
C LEU A 261 3.88 18.63 -24.84
N GLY A 262 4.91 18.83 -25.69
CA GLY A 262 6.30 19.03 -25.26
C GLY A 262 6.55 20.25 -24.37
N ARG A 263 5.58 21.16 -24.23
CA ARG A 263 5.68 22.34 -23.34
C ARG A 263 5.39 22.02 -21.88
N LEU A 264 4.82 20.84 -21.59
CA LEU A 264 4.40 20.41 -20.25
C LEU A 264 5.59 19.91 -19.39
N ARG A 265 6.55 20.78 -19.09
CA ARG A 265 7.84 20.39 -18.46
C ARG A 265 7.74 19.66 -17.11
N GLU A 266 6.61 19.79 -16.41
CA GLU A 266 6.34 19.10 -15.14
C GLU A 266 5.82 17.66 -15.29
N LEU A 267 5.53 17.23 -16.52
CA LEU A 267 4.86 15.95 -16.81
C LEU A 267 5.75 14.75 -16.50
N GLN A 268 5.23 13.84 -15.68
CA GLN A 268 5.87 12.60 -15.23
C GLN A 268 5.24 11.37 -15.87
N GLU A 269 3.94 11.43 -16.18
CA GLU A 269 3.18 10.35 -16.83
C GLU A 269 2.37 10.89 -18.02
N LEU A 270 2.57 10.26 -19.19
CA LEU A 270 1.82 10.51 -20.41
C LEU A 270 1.35 9.19 -21.02
N SER A 271 0.05 8.91 -20.93
CA SER A 271 -0.59 7.71 -21.49
C SER A 271 -1.62 8.11 -22.55
N LEU A 272 -1.37 7.69 -23.80
CA LEU A 272 -2.26 7.83 -24.96
C LEU A 272 -2.66 6.46 -25.56
N SER A 273 -2.39 5.37 -24.84
CA SER A 273 -2.53 4.02 -25.38
C SER A 273 -3.98 3.65 -25.78
N ASN A 274 -4.16 2.66 -26.64
CA ASN A 274 -5.48 2.14 -27.02
C ASN A 274 -6.41 3.26 -27.55
N ASN A 275 -5.97 3.93 -28.61
CA ASN A 275 -6.65 5.02 -29.29
C ASN A 275 -6.47 4.89 -30.83
N GLN A 276 -6.73 5.95 -31.59
CA GLN A 276 -6.62 6.00 -33.06
C GLN A 276 -5.60 7.05 -33.52
N PHE A 277 -4.58 7.37 -32.70
CA PHE A 277 -3.54 8.33 -33.07
C PHE A 277 -2.72 7.84 -34.26
N ASN A 278 -2.36 8.76 -35.14
CA ASN A 278 -1.60 8.50 -36.37
C ASN A 278 -0.54 9.59 -36.62
N GLY A 279 0.22 9.44 -37.70
CA GLY A 279 1.36 10.31 -37.98
C GLY A 279 2.55 10.00 -37.07
N VAL A 280 3.53 10.90 -37.08
CA VAL A 280 4.81 10.74 -36.37
C VAL A 280 4.74 11.19 -34.91
N ILE A 281 5.66 10.71 -34.09
CA ILE A 281 5.91 11.26 -32.75
C ILE A 281 6.61 12.63 -32.91
N PRO A 282 6.11 13.74 -32.32
CA PRO A 282 6.78 15.04 -32.39
C PRO A 282 8.12 15.05 -31.64
N ASN A 283 9.13 15.73 -32.19
CA ASN A 283 10.43 15.88 -31.53
C ASN A 283 10.32 16.68 -30.22
N GLU A 284 9.33 17.56 -30.12
CA GLU A 284 9.05 18.42 -28.97
C GLU A 284 8.78 17.62 -27.70
N ILE A 285 8.27 16.38 -27.82
CA ILE A 285 8.09 15.44 -26.69
C ILE A 285 9.40 15.23 -25.93
N GLY A 286 10.56 15.32 -26.61
CA GLY A 286 11.89 15.27 -26.00
C GLY A 286 12.22 16.38 -25.00
N SER A 287 11.37 17.42 -24.90
CA SER A 287 11.52 18.52 -23.93
C SER A 287 10.96 18.19 -22.53
N LEU A 288 10.29 17.03 -22.38
CA LEU A 288 9.62 16.61 -21.16
C LEU A 288 10.61 16.00 -20.15
N SER A 289 11.55 16.80 -19.66
CA SER A 289 12.68 16.35 -18.83
C SER A 289 12.30 15.58 -17.54
N ARG A 290 11.08 15.73 -17.02
CA ARG A 290 10.56 15.00 -15.85
C ARG A 290 9.80 13.71 -16.19
N LEU A 291 9.64 13.37 -17.47
CA LEU A 291 8.81 12.26 -17.91
C LEU A 291 9.45 10.92 -17.51
N THR A 292 8.67 10.11 -16.79
CA THR A 292 9.07 8.76 -16.33
C THR A 292 8.34 7.67 -17.11
N THR A 293 7.11 7.93 -17.56
CA THR A 293 6.26 6.97 -18.27
C THR A 293 5.70 7.60 -19.53
N LEU A 294 6.00 6.98 -20.68
CA LEU A 294 5.41 7.28 -21.98
C LEU A 294 4.82 6.00 -22.56
N ASP A 295 3.49 5.95 -22.69
CA ASP A 295 2.77 4.83 -23.31
C ASP A 295 1.87 5.33 -24.45
N PHE A 296 2.28 5.06 -25.69
CA PHE A 296 1.50 5.30 -26.91
C PHE A 296 1.08 3.99 -27.60
N SER A 297 1.12 2.85 -26.89
CA SER A 297 0.83 1.54 -27.47
C SER A 297 -0.59 1.41 -28.02
N ASN A 298 -0.82 0.46 -28.92
CA ASN A 298 -2.12 0.14 -29.50
C ASN A 298 -2.75 1.36 -30.20
N ASN A 299 -2.03 1.92 -31.17
CA ASN A 299 -2.41 3.07 -32.00
C ASN A 299 -2.02 2.82 -33.47
N ALA A 300 -2.04 3.86 -34.32
CA ALA A 300 -1.63 3.81 -35.73
C ALA A 300 -0.48 4.80 -36.04
N ILE A 301 0.36 5.12 -35.05
CA ILE A 301 1.52 6.00 -35.15
C ILE A 301 2.55 5.38 -36.10
N ASN A 302 3.18 6.19 -36.97
CA ASN A 302 4.07 5.74 -38.03
C ASN A 302 5.35 6.57 -38.15
N GLY A 303 6.21 6.21 -39.10
CA GLY A 303 7.54 6.81 -39.24
C GLY A 303 8.53 6.27 -38.21
N SER A 304 9.69 6.92 -38.14
CA SER A 304 10.78 6.56 -37.24
C SER A 304 10.56 7.05 -35.80
N LEU A 305 11.37 6.51 -34.87
CA LEU A 305 11.49 7.08 -33.53
C LEU A 305 12.10 8.48 -33.60
N ALA A 306 11.36 9.47 -33.09
CA ALA A 306 11.77 10.87 -33.06
C ALA A 306 13.04 11.07 -32.21
N SER A 307 14.03 11.77 -32.74
CA SER A 307 15.34 11.94 -32.08
C SER A 307 15.24 12.66 -30.73
N GLY A 308 14.21 13.48 -30.54
CA GLY A 308 13.90 14.10 -29.26
C GLY A 308 13.64 13.11 -28.13
N LEU A 309 13.09 11.91 -28.40
CA LEU A 309 12.80 10.91 -27.37
C LEU A 309 14.05 10.52 -26.58
N PHE A 310 15.23 10.51 -27.21
CA PHE A 310 16.49 10.12 -26.59
C PHE A 310 17.10 11.18 -25.66
N ASN A 311 16.45 12.36 -25.54
CA ASN A 311 16.79 13.38 -24.55
C ASN A 311 16.06 13.18 -23.21
N LEU A 312 15.11 12.23 -23.14
CA LEU A 312 14.29 11.97 -21.95
C LEU A 312 15.05 11.15 -20.90
N SER A 313 16.07 11.76 -20.29
CA SER A 313 16.96 11.12 -19.31
C SER A 313 16.24 10.55 -18.08
N SER A 314 15.07 11.08 -17.70
CA SER A 314 14.25 10.56 -16.60
C SER A 314 13.41 9.33 -16.96
N LEU A 315 13.29 8.96 -18.23
CA LEU A 315 12.32 7.97 -18.71
C LEU A 315 12.63 6.56 -18.19
N VAL A 316 11.62 5.92 -17.57
CA VAL A 316 11.66 4.57 -16.99
C VAL A 316 10.88 3.58 -17.86
N VAL A 317 9.76 4.02 -18.45
CA VAL A 317 8.89 3.19 -19.30
C VAL A 317 8.70 3.87 -20.65
N LEU A 318 9.07 3.16 -21.73
CA LEU A 318 8.78 3.51 -23.11
C LEU A 318 7.99 2.35 -23.75
N ASN A 319 6.68 2.54 -23.88
CA ASN A 319 5.80 1.56 -24.50
C ASN A 319 5.18 2.10 -25.79
N LEU A 320 5.55 1.48 -26.92
CA LEU A 320 5.09 1.80 -28.27
C LEU A 320 4.51 0.55 -28.98
N GLU A 321 4.17 -0.51 -28.22
CA GLU A 321 3.63 -1.77 -28.75
C GLU A 321 2.45 -1.57 -29.71
N ARG A 322 2.33 -2.37 -30.77
CA ARG A 322 1.21 -2.36 -31.73
C ARG A 322 0.95 -0.96 -32.31
N ASN A 323 1.94 -0.48 -33.06
CA ASN A 323 1.85 0.71 -33.89
C ASN A 323 2.31 0.37 -35.33
N LYS A 324 2.61 1.39 -36.14
CA LYS A 324 3.14 1.26 -37.50
C LYS A 324 4.51 1.95 -37.61
N LEU A 325 5.27 1.99 -36.52
CA LEU A 325 6.60 2.58 -36.51
C LEU A 325 7.53 1.73 -37.38
N ASP A 326 8.30 2.41 -38.23
CA ASP A 326 9.17 1.82 -39.24
C ASP A 326 10.61 2.34 -39.07
N ASN A 327 11.45 2.14 -40.10
CA ASN A 327 12.88 2.46 -40.08
C ASN A 327 13.69 1.67 -39.03
N PRO A 328 15.03 1.84 -38.96
CA PRO A 328 15.83 1.24 -37.90
C PRO A 328 15.59 1.87 -36.53
N ILE A 329 15.76 1.06 -35.48
CA ILE A 329 15.94 1.58 -34.12
C ILE A 329 17.30 2.31 -34.11
N PRO A 330 17.39 3.58 -33.69
CA PRO A 330 18.64 4.34 -33.75
C PRO A 330 19.55 4.04 -32.55
N GLU A 331 20.87 4.17 -32.73
CA GLU A 331 21.87 3.94 -31.67
C GLU A 331 21.72 4.92 -30.48
N GLU A 332 21.06 6.07 -30.68
CA GLU A 332 20.70 7.01 -29.61
C GLU A 332 19.77 6.41 -28.54
N ILE A 333 19.10 5.28 -28.78
CA ILE A 333 18.29 4.58 -27.76
C ILE A 333 19.11 4.30 -26.48
N GLY A 334 20.42 4.03 -26.62
CA GLY A 334 21.33 3.78 -25.51
C GLY A 334 21.61 4.99 -24.60
N ARG A 335 21.14 6.20 -24.94
CA ARG A 335 21.20 7.39 -24.08
C ARG A 335 20.15 7.39 -22.98
N LEU A 336 19.12 6.56 -23.10
CA LEU A 336 18.03 6.45 -22.12
C LEU A 336 18.46 5.62 -20.90
N HIS A 337 19.51 6.06 -20.21
CA HIS A 337 20.14 5.31 -19.12
C HIS A 337 19.18 4.99 -17.96
N ASN A 338 18.09 5.74 -17.77
CA ASN A 338 17.11 5.46 -16.72
C ASN A 338 16.05 4.38 -17.09
N LEU A 339 16.04 3.91 -18.34
CA LEU A 339 14.97 3.10 -18.89
C LEU A 339 14.97 1.66 -18.34
N SER A 340 13.83 1.23 -17.80
CA SER A 340 13.61 -0.10 -17.24
C SER A 340 12.72 -0.97 -18.14
N VAL A 341 11.78 -0.37 -18.88
CA VAL A 341 10.88 -1.08 -19.79
C VAL A 341 10.95 -0.45 -21.18
N LEU A 342 11.39 -1.25 -22.16
CA LEU A 342 11.33 -0.92 -23.59
C LEU A 342 10.45 -1.94 -24.31
N ASN A 343 9.27 -1.52 -24.75
CA ASN A 343 8.33 -2.35 -25.48
C ASN A 343 8.04 -1.73 -26.86
N LEU A 344 8.61 -2.33 -27.91
CA LEU A 344 8.48 -1.93 -29.32
C LEU A 344 7.75 -3.01 -30.15
N LYS A 345 7.15 -4.00 -29.47
CA LYS A 345 6.53 -5.17 -30.08
C LYS A 345 5.44 -4.83 -31.11
N GLY A 346 5.33 -5.62 -32.18
CA GLY A 346 4.22 -5.48 -33.13
C GLY A 346 4.28 -4.18 -33.94
N ASN A 347 5.47 -3.80 -34.39
CA ASN A 347 5.73 -2.64 -35.26
C ASN A 347 6.34 -3.13 -36.60
N GLN A 348 6.97 -2.22 -37.35
CA GLN A 348 7.58 -2.45 -38.64
C GLN A 348 9.08 -2.08 -38.63
N PHE A 349 9.73 -2.11 -37.46
CA PHE A 349 11.16 -1.79 -37.33
C PHE A 349 12.02 -2.75 -38.17
N VAL A 350 13.04 -2.20 -38.84
CA VAL A 350 13.93 -2.91 -39.77
C VAL A 350 15.40 -2.79 -39.36
N GLY A 351 16.29 -3.58 -39.97
CA GLY A 351 17.73 -3.52 -39.68
C GLY A 351 18.10 -4.18 -38.35
N PRO A 352 19.36 -4.00 -37.90
CA PRO A 352 19.86 -4.64 -36.68
C PRO A 352 19.20 -4.11 -35.41
N ILE A 353 19.23 -4.92 -34.35
CA ILE A 353 19.08 -4.42 -32.98
C ILE A 353 20.35 -3.60 -32.65
N PRO A 354 20.25 -2.32 -32.26
CA PRO A 354 21.43 -1.49 -31.96
C PRO A 354 22.27 -2.06 -30.82
N ALA A 355 23.59 -2.01 -30.96
CA ALA A 355 24.48 -2.50 -29.90
C ALA A 355 24.36 -1.64 -28.63
N SER A 356 24.00 -0.36 -28.76
CA SER A 356 23.75 0.56 -27.66
C SER A 356 22.55 0.20 -26.77
N VAL A 357 21.66 -0.72 -27.17
CA VAL A 357 20.62 -1.26 -26.28
C VAL A 357 21.26 -1.89 -25.04
N GLY A 358 22.46 -2.49 -25.18
CA GLY A 358 23.25 -3.01 -24.06
C GLY A 358 23.81 -1.93 -23.10
N ASN A 359 23.79 -0.66 -23.48
CA ASN A 359 24.20 0.46 -22.60
C ASN A 359 23.09 0.87 -21.61
N ILE A 360 21.87 0.35 -21.78
CA ILE A 360 20.71 0.64 -20.94
C ILE A 360 20.74 -0.29 -19.72
N SER A 361 21.70 -0.09 -18.82
CA SER A 361 22.01 -1.01 -17.71
C SER A 361 20.85 -1.30 -16.74
N LYS A 362 19.82 -0.44 -16.73
CA LYS A 362 18.62 -0.58 -15.89
C LYS A 362 17.49 -1.39 -16.52
N LEU A 363 17.64 -1.83 -17.77
CA LEU A 363 16.58 -2.45 -18.53
C LEU A 363 16.19 -3.80 -17.91
N THR A 364 14.95 -3.89 -17.41
CA THR A 364 14.36 -5.11 -16.84
C THR A 364 13.44 -5.81 -17.83
N GLN A 365 12.88 -5.10 -18.82
CA GLN A 365 12.02 -5.67 -19.86
C GLN A 365 12.37 -5.11 -21.24
N LEU A 366 12.61 -6.00 -22.19
CA LEU A 366 12.85 -5.71 -23.60
C LEU A 366 11.97 -6.61 -24.47
N ASP A 367 10.92 -6.05 -25.06
CA ASP A 367 10.10 -6.76 -26.06
C ASP A 367 10.20 -6.04 -27.41
N LEU A 368 10.87 -6.71 -28.36
CA LEU A 368 11.05 -6.33 -29.76
C LEU A 368 10.31 -7.29 -30.70
N SER A 369 9.48 -8.19 -30.18
CA SER A 369 8.86 -9.26 -30.97
C SER A 369 7.88 -8.74 -32.02
N HIS A 370 7.61 -9.54 -33.06
CA HIS A 370 6.72 -9.16 -34.17
C HIS A 370 7.15 -7.83 -34.83
N ASN A 371 8.39 -7.80 -35.32
CA ASN A 371 8.96 -6.71 -36.11
C ASN A 371 9.66 -7.32 -37.36
N ASN A 372 10.39 -6.51 -38.12
CA ASN A 372 11.18 -6.95 -39.28
C ASN A 372 12.69 -6.74 -39.04
N LEU A 373 13.14 -6.86 -37.79
CA LEU A 373 14.53 -6.72 -37.40
C LEU A 373 15.37 -7.87 -37.97
N SER A 374 16.59 -7.57 -38.40
CA SER A 374 17.50 -8.47 -39.08
C SER A 374 18.86 -8.58 -38.37
N GLU A 375 19.77 -9.39 -38.93
CA GLU A 375 21.11 -9.65 -38.37
C GLU A 375 21.08 -10.37 -37.01
N GLY A 376 22.22 -10.39 -36.31
CA GLY A 376 22.37 -11.10 -35.04
C GLY A 376 21.88 -10.30 -33.83
N ILE A 377 21.53 -11.01 -32.76
CA ILE A 377 21.29 -10.40 -31.44
C ILE A 377 22.65 -9.90 -30.91
N PRO A 378 22.83 -8.60 -30.62
CA PRO A 378 24.11 -8.06 -30.16
C PRO A 378 24.56 -8.72 -28.85
N ALA A 379 25.85 -9.01 -28.74
CA ALA A 379 26.44 -9.59 -27.53
C ALA A 379 26.23 -8.69 -26.30
N SER A 380 26.18 -7.37 -26.48
CA SER A 380 25.92 -6.38 -25.42
C SER A 380 24.55 -6.53 -24.76
N VAL A 381 23.54 -7.09 -25.45
CA VAL A 381 22.24 -7.43 -24.84
C VAL A 381 22.40 -8.55 -23.80
N ALA A 382 23.41 -9.40 -23.93
CA ALA A 382 23.73 -10.45 -22.96
C ALA A 382 24.48 -9.93 -21.71
N ASP A 383 24.93 -8.68 -21.73
CA ASP A 383 25.56 -7.99 -20.59
C ASP A 383 24.53 -7.24 -19.71
N LEU A 384 23.26 -7.15 -20.15
CA LEU A 384 22.15 -6.60 -19.37
C LEU A 384 21.75 -7.53 -18.21
N SER A 385 22.46 -7.43 -17.10
CA SER A 385 22.26 -8.25 -15.89
C SER A 385 20.83 -8.19 -15.34
N ASN A 386 20.24 -6.99 -15.29
CA ASN A 386 18.90 -6.72 -14.73
C ASN A 386 17.73 -7.21 -15.62
N LEU A 387 18.00 -7.69 -16.84
CA LEU A 387 16.96 -8.04 -17.81
C LEU A 387 16.19 -9.29 -17.38
N ASN A 388 14.94 -9.14 -17.00
CA ASN A 388 14.05 -10.20 -16.50
C ASN A 388 13.07 -10.70 -17.58
N LEU A 389 12.76 -9.86 -18.57
CA LEU A 389 11.99 -10.22 -19.76
C LEU A 389 12.78 -9.82 -21.00
N LEU A 390 13.10 -10.80 -21.85
CA LEU A 390 13.56 -10.59 -23.21
C LEU A 390 12.61 -11.31 -24.16
N ASN A 391 12.18 -10.64 -25.23
CA ASN A 391 11.43 -11.23 -26.30
C ASN A 391 11.80 -10.59 -27.64
N VAL A 392 12.37 -11.39 -28.55
CA VAL A 392 12.77 -11.00 -29.91
C VAL A 392 12.14 -11.92 -30.96
N SER A 393 11.14 -12.71 -30.56
CA SER A 393 10.44 -13.67 -31.41
C SER A 393 9.75 -13.00 -32.61
N TYR A 394 9.51 -13.76 -33.67
CA TYR A 394 8.83 -13.29 -34.89
C TYR A 394 9.48 -12.04 -35.50
N ASN A 395 10.79 -12.14 -35.78
CA ASN A 395 11.59 -11.19 -36.54
C ASN A 395 12.33 -11.94 -37.67
N ASN A 396 13.23 -11.26 -38.37
CA ASN A 396 14.12 -11.83 -39.40
C ASN A 396 15.57 -11.96 -38.90
N LEU A 397 15.77 -12.20 -37.60
CA LEU A 397 17.10 -12.32 -36.98
C LEU A 397 17.81 -13.60 -37.40
N SER A 398 19.14 -13.56 -37.42
CA SER A 398 20.01 -14.63 -37.92
C SER A 398 21.21 -14.92 -37.00
N GLY A 399 21.85 -16.07 -37.21
CA GLY A 399 23.06 -16.45 -36.48
C GLY A 399 22.79 -17.07 -35.09
N SER A 400 23.85 -17.20 -34.30
CA SER A 400 23.80 -17.84 -32.98
C SER A 400 23.29 -16.90 -31.89
N VAL A 401 22.30 -17.33 -31.10
CA VAL A 401 21.89 -16.63 -29.88
C VAL A 401 23.05 -16.65 -28.86
N PRO A 402 23.44 -15.50 -28.28
CA PRO A 402 24.43 -15.44 -27.22
C PRO A 402 24.10 -16.39 -26.06
N THR A 403 25.05 -17.24 -25.65
CA THR A 403 24.80 -18.36 -24.73
C THR A 403 24.17 -17.94 -23.39
N ARG A 404 24.59 -16.79 -22.85
CA ARG A 404 23.99 -16.21 -21.62
C ARG A 404 22.50 -15.90 -21.79
N LEU A 405 22.06 -15.46 -22.97
CA LEU A 405 20.64 -15.21 -23.27
C LEU A 405 19.85 -16.51 -23.45
N SER A 406 20.41 -17.51 -24.15
CA SER A 406 19.71 -18.80 -24.35
C SER A 406 19.63 -19.65 -23.08
N GLN A 407 20.48 -19.41 -22.09
CA GLN A 407 20.41 -20.02 -20.76
C GLN A 407 19.43 -19.28 -19.83
N LYS A 408 19.35 -17.94 -19.91
CA LYS A 408 18.50 -17.12 -19.03
C LYS A 408 17.02 -17.11 -19.46
N PHE A 409 16.75 -17.11 -20.76
CA PHE A 409 15.40 -16.93 -21.30
C PHE A 409 14.86 -18.17 -22.02
N ASN A 410 13.54 -18.36 -21.99
CA ASN A 410 12.89 -19.49 -22.65
C ASN A 410 13.04 -19.41 -24.17
N SER A 411 13.14 -20.57 -24.83
CA SER A 411 13.06 -20.71 -26.30
C SER A 411 11.93 -19.91 -26.99
N SER A 412 10.80 -19.69 -26.31
CA SER A 412 9.69 -18.86 -26.79
C SER A 412 10.09 -17.40 -27.06
N SER A 413 11.12 -16.87 -26.39
CA SER A 413 11.65 -15.52 -26.61
C SER A 413 12.36 -15.34 -27.96
N PHE A 414 12.65 -16.43 -28.67
CA PHE A 414 13.48 -16.44 -29.89
C PHE A 414 12.77 -17.05 -31.11
N VAL A 415 11.65 -17.73 -30.91
CA VAL A 415 10.89 -18.47 -31.95
C VAL A 415 10.46 -17.57 -33.12
N GLY A 416 10.26 -18.15 -34.31
CA GLY A 416 9.83 -17.41 -35.50
C GLY A 416 10.97 -16.75 -36.29
N ASN A 417 12.16 -16.59 -35.71
CA ASN A 417 13.36 -16.19 -36.43
C ASN A 417 13.98 -17.40 -37.17
N ILE A 418 13.74 -17.52 -38.47
CA ILE A 418 14.08 -18.74 -39.24
C ILE A 418 15.58 -18.99 -39.43
N GLN A 419 16.43 -17.97 -39.31
CA GLN A 419 17.89 -18.08 -39.47
C GLN A 419 18.64 -18.08 -38.13
N LEU A 420 17.92 -18.04 -37.01
CA LEU A 420 18.48 -17.96 -35.66
C LEU A 420 18.69 -19.38 -35.09
N CYS A 421 19.80 -19.62 -34.39
CA CYS A 421 20.16 -20.93 -33.85
C CYS A 421 20.75 -20.85 -32.43
N GLY A 422 20.87 -21.99 -31.75
CA GLY A 422 21.55 -22.10 -30.45
C GLY A 422 20.68 -21.81 -29.22
N TYR A 423 19.38 -21.55 -29.40
CA TYR A 423 18.42 -21.28 -28.30
C TYR A 423 17.55 -22.47 -27.89
N SER A 424 17.65 -23.60 -28.59
CA SER A 424 16.89 -24.82 -28.32
C SER A 424 17.62 -26.03 -28.88
N GLY A 425 17.46 -27.20 -28.26
CA GLY A 425 17.91 -28.48 -28.85
C GLY A 425 17.23 -28.82 -30.18
N SER A 426 16.11 -28.18 -30.51
CA SER A 426 15.44 -28.27 -31.82
C SER A 426 15.96 -27.28 -32.86
N ALA A 427 16.86 -26.36 -32.49
CA ALA A 427 17.45 -25.35 -33.36
C ALA A 427 18.98 -25.26 -33.16
N PRO A 428 19.74 -26.35 -33.34
CA PRO A 428 21.20 -26.34 -33.19
C PRO A 428 21.86 -25.46 -34.26
N CYS A 429 22.96 -24.79 -33.90
CA CYS A 429 23.75 -24.08 -34.90
C CYS A 429 24.55 -25.05 -35.78
N PRO A 430 24.77 -24.74 -37.07
CA PRO A 430 25.66 -25.52 -37.92
C PRO A 430 27.07 -25.57 -37.32
N SER A 431 27.58 -26.78 -37.05
CA SER A 431 28.97 -26.95 -36.65
C SER A 431 29.89 -26.53 -37.80
N GLN A 432 30.79 -25.57 -37.56
CA GLN A 432 31.84 -25.21 -38.52
C GLN A 432 32.63 -26.47 -38.90
N ALA A 433 32.75 -26.73 -40.21
CA ALA A 433 33.36 -27.95 -40.71
C ALA A 433 34.90 -27.89 -40.59
N PRO A 434 35.55 -28.84 -39.91
CA PRO A 434 36.99 -29.07 -40.05
C PRO A 434 37.29 -29.61 -41.46
N SER A 435 38.46 -29.26 -41.98
CA SER A 435 38.95 -29.70 -43.29
C SER A 435 39.05 -31.23 -43.41
N GLN A 436 38.64 -31.76 -44.58
CA GLN A 436 38.57 -33.19 -44.84
C GLN A 436 39.95 -33.83 -44.99
N SER A 437 40.15 -35.00 -44.38
CA SER A 437 41.12 -36.00 -44.88
C SER A 437 40.65 -37.45 -44.68
N VAL A 438 40.49 -38.14 -45.81
CA VAL A 438 40.72 -39.58 -46.09
C VAL A 438 39.98 -40.67 -45.27
N ILE A 439 38.99 -41.26 -45.95
CA ILE A 439 38.24 -42.52 -45.70
C ILE A 439 39.17 -43.77 -45.62
N ARG A 440 39.00 -44.75 -44.70
CA ARG A 440 38.38 -46.12 -44.82
C ARG A 440 38.89 -47.06 -43.65
N PRO A 441 38.35 -48.27 -43.34
CA PRO A 441 36.98 -48.65 -42.93
C PRO A 441 36.96 -49.61 -41.66
N PRO A 442 36.14 -50.69 -41.46
CA PRO A 442 35.44 -50.86 -40.18
C PRO A 442 35.70 -52.17 -39.38
N SER A 443 35.36 -52.18 -38.08
CA SER A 443 35.18 -53.37 -37.23
C SER A 443 34.24 -53.01 -36.07
N GLU A 444 33.01 -53.55 -36.02
CA GLU A 444 32.61 -54.73 -35.21
C GLU A 444 32.22 -54.43 -33.75
N ILE A 445 30.90 -54.36 -33.55
CA ILE A 445 30.10 -54.94 -32.45
C ILE A 445 30.65 -54.92 -31.00
N SER A 446 29.96 -54.16 -30.14
CA SER A 446 29.57 -54.68 -28.81
C SER A 446 28.13 -54.26 -28.47
N LYS A 447 27.44 -55.04 -27.63
CA LYS A 447 26.00 -54.90 -27.31
C LYS A 447 25.78 -54.45 -25.86
N HIS A 448 24.52 -54.07 -25.58
CA HIS A 448 23.88 -53.73 -24.30
C HIS A 448 23.96 -52.24 -23.91
N HIS A 449 22.88 -51.60 -23.42
CA HIS A 449 21.54 -52.08 -23.04
C HIS A 449 20.39 -51.34 -23.75
N ARG A 450 19.33 -52.06 -24.14
CA ARG A 450 18.01 -51.45 -24.38
C ARG A 450 17.36 -51.12 -23.03
N ARG A 451 16.87 -49.90 -22.85
CA ARG A 451 15.76 -49.61 -21.90
C ARG A 451 14.48 -49.41 -22.71
N HIS A 452 13.39 -50.00 -22.24
CA HIS A 452 12.09 -49.96 -22.92
C HIS A 452 11.55 -48.52 -22.99
N LYS A 453 11.04 -48.13 -24.17
CA LYS A 453 10.03 -47.06 -24.28
C LYS A 453 8.66 -47.70 -24.02
N LEU A 454 7.89 -47.14 -23.09
CA LEU A 454 6.49 -47.48 -22.87
C LEU A 454 5.66 -47.10 -24.11
N SER A 455 4.61 -47.86 -24.40
CA SER A 455 3.71 -47.57 -25.52
C SER A 455 2.67 -46.52 -25.10
N THR A 456 2.18 -45.73 -26.05
CA THR A 456 1.13 -44.72 -25.82
C THR A 456 -0.13 -45.32 -25.18
N LYS A 457 -0.37 -46.62 -25.36
CA LYS A 457 -1.49 -47.36 -24.73
C LYS A 457 -1.35 -47.49 -23.21
N ASP A 458 -0.12 -47.60 -22.70
CA ASP A 458 0.15 -47.76 -21.26
C ASP A 458 -0.10 -46.45 -20.50
N ILE A 459 0.27 -45.32 -21.12
CA ILE A 459 0.06 -43.97 -20.57
C ILE A 459 -1.43 -43.65 -20.43
N ILE A 460 -2.25 -44.06 -21.41
CA ILE A 460 -3.71 -43.86 -21.39
C ILE A 460 -4.37 -44.68 -20.26
N LEU A 461 -3.91 -45.92 -20.04
CA LEU A 461 -4.39 -46.77 -18.94
C LEU A 461 -4.04 -46.21 -17.56
N ILE A 462 -2.82 -45.68 -17.37
CA ILE A 462 -2.40 -45.04 -16.12
C ILE A 462 -3.20 -43.75 -15.87
N ALA A 463 -3.39 -42.92 -16.90
CA ALA A 463 -4.19 -41.69 -16.78
C ALA A 463 -5.66 -41.98 -16.44
N ALA A 464 -6.27 -42.99 -17.07
CA ALA A 464 -7.64 -43.41 -16.75
C ALA A 464 -7.77 -43.94 -15.31
N GLY A 465 -6.81 -44.74 -14.84
CA GLY A 465 -6.77 -45.22 -13.46
C GLY A 465 -6.65 -44.08 -12.44
N ALA A 466 -5.77 -43.11 -12.68
CA ALA A 466 -5.62 -41.93 -11.83
C ALA A 466 -6.91 -41.09 -11.77
N LEU A 467 -7.59 -40.90 -12.91
CA LEU A 467 -8.87 -40.19 -12.97
C LEU A 467 -9.96 -40.89 -12.13
N LEU A 468 -9.99 -42.23 -12.17
CA LEU A 468 -10.95 -43.05 -11.44
C LEU A 468 -10.70 -43.00 -9.93
N VAL A 469 -9.44 -42.96 -9.49
CA VAL A 469 -9.06 -42.73 -8.08
C VAL A 469 -9.48 -41.34 -7.61
N VAL A 470 -9.26 -40.29 -8.42
CA VAL A 470 -9.70 -38.91 -8.10
C VAL A 470 -11.23 -38.84 -7.98
N LEU A 471 -11.97 -39.48 -8.88
CA LEU A 471 -13.44 -39.55 -8.82
C LEU A 471 -13.93 -40.31 -7.58
N LEU A 472 -13.26 -41.40 -7.18
CA LEU A 472 -13.57 -42.12 -5.94
C LEU A 472 -13.32 -41.26 -4.69
N VAL A 473 -12.21 -40.50 -4.65
CA VAL A 473 -11.91 -39.56 -3.55
C VAL A 473 -12.96 -38.46 -3.47
N ILE A 474 -13.37 -37.87 -4.60
CA ILE A 474 -14.45 -36.87 -4.65
C ILE A 474 -15.77 -37.47 -4.18
N CYS A 475 -16.11 -38.70 -4.60
CA CYS A 475 -17.30 -39.40 -4.15
C CYS A 475 -17.29 -39.66 -2.63
N CYS A 476 -16.15 -40.08 -2.07
CA CYS A 476 -15.98 -40.27 -0.63
C CYS A 476 -16.11 -38.96 0.15
N ILE A 477 -15.57 -37.85 -0.36
CA ILE A 477 -15.72 -36.52 0.25
C ILE A 477 -17.20 -36.07 0.21
N LEU A 478 -17.91 -36.28 -0.90
CA LEU A 478 -19.33 -35.96 -1.02
C LEU A 478 -20.18 -36.81 -0.06
N LEU A 479 -19.92 -38.11 0.02
CA LEU A 479 -20.56 -39.01 1.01
C LEU A 479 -20.28 -38.56 2.45
N TRP A 480 -19.04 -38.18 2.78
CA TRP A 480 -18.68 -37.68 4.11
C TRP A 480 -19.39 -36.35 4.45
N CYS A 481 -19.52 -35.44 3.48
CA CYS A 481 -20.29 -34.21 3.62
C CYS A 481 -21.80 -34.46 3.81
N LEU A 482 -22.38 -35.42 3.08
CA LEU A 482 -23.80 -35.80 3.22
C LEU A 482 -24.09 -36.49 4.56
N LEU A 483 -23.17 -37.33 5.04
CA LEU A 483 -23.26 -37.97 6.36
C LEU A 483 -23.10 -36.95 7.51
N ARG A 484 -22.17 -36.00 7.40
CA ARG A 484 -22.05 -34.87 8.34
C ARG A 484 -23.32 -34.00 8.39
N LYS A 485 -24.05 -33.87 7.27
CA LYS A 485 -25.30 -33.08 7.22
C LYS A 485 -26.50 -33.77 7.90
N ARG A 486 -26.37 -35.02 8.35
CA ARG A 486 -27.47 -35.79 8.99
C ARG A 486 -27.37 -35.92 10.52
N THR A 487 -26.36 -35.33 11.16
CA THR A 487 -26.11 -35.44 12.62
C THR A 487 -26.28 -34.13 13.41
N SER A 488 -26.90 -33.10 12.83
CA SER A 488 -27.24 -31.84 13.52
C SER A 488 -28.76 -31.57 13.53
N SER A 489 -29.54 -32.57 13.96
CA SER A 489 -30.96 -32.40 14.30
C SER A 489 -31.43 -33.53 15.21
N ASN A 490 -31.17 -33.46 16.52
CA ASN A 490 -32.10 -33.91 17.57
C ASN A 490 -31.63 -33.63 19.01
N SER A 491 -32.63 -33.58 19.90
CA SER A 491 -32.58 -33.61 21.37
C SER A 491 -32.27 -32.32 22.14
N LYS A 492 -33.35 -31.77 22.74
CA LYS A 492 -33.32 -31.00 23.99
C LYS A 492 -33.31 -31.95 25.21
N ASN A 493 -33.24 -31.35 26.40
CA ASN A 493 -33.58 -31.88 27.74
C ASN A 493 -32.49 -32.68 28.48
N GLY A 494 -32.40 -32.47 29.80
CA GLY A 494 -31.60 -33.28 30.73
C GLY A 494 -31.01 -32.45 31.88
N GLN A 495 -31.62 -32.54 33.06
CA GLN A 495 -31.24 -31.79 34.27
C GLN A 495 -30.21 -32.51 35.16
N THR A 496 -29.68 -31.74 36.14
CA THR A 496 -29.29 -32.12 37.52
C THR A 496 -27.92 -32.73 37.89
N ALA A 497 -27.28 -31.97 38.80
CA ALA A 497 -26.72 -32.36 40.11
C ALA A 497 -25.24 -32.79 40.26
N GLY A 498 -24.54 -32.07 41.16
CA GLY A 498 -23.65 -32.71 42.16
C GLY A 498 -22.25 -32.12 42.38
N ARG A 499 -22.07 -31.37 43.49
CA ARG A 499 -20.88 -31.19 44.39
C ARG A 499 -19.45 -31.19 43.80
N GLY A 500 -18.50 -30.37 44.27
CA GLY A 500 -18.49 -29.34 45.33
C GLY A 500 -17.07 -29.09 45.90
N GLY A 501 -16.85 -27.94 46.55
CA GLY A 501 -15.56 -27.57 47.19
C GLY A 501 -14.47 -27.07 46.20
N ALA A 502 -13.52 -26.20 46.58
CA ALA A 502 -13.31 -25.45 47.83
C ALA A 502 -12.64 -24.08 47.53
N ALA A 503 -12.53 -23.22 48.54
CA ALA A 503 -12.17 -21.80 48.39
C ALA A 503 -10.67 -21.47 48.66
N THR A 504 -10.35 -20.16 48.62
CA THR A 504 -9.12 -19.40 48.98
C THR A 504 -8.40 -18.76 47.78
N ALA A 505 -7.90 -17.52 47.83
CA ALA A 505 -8.08 -16.42 48.79
C ALA A 505 -7.98 -15.04 48.10
N ARG A 506 -8.38 -13.96 48.79
CA ARG A 506 -8.19 -12.56 48.36
C ARG A 506 -6.84 -12.02 48.83
N THR A 507 -6.28 -11.07 48.09
CA THR A 507 -5.39 -10.02 48.63
C THR A 507 -5.70 -8.68 47.96
N GLU A 508 -5.54 -7.60 48.71
CA GLU A 508 -5.97 -6.24 48.36
C GLU A 508 -4.78 -5.29 48.12
N LYS A 509 -5.04 -4.24 47.32
CA LYS A 509 -4.43 -2.88 47.34
C LYS A 509 -2.98 -2.66 46.86
N GLY A 510 -2.86 -1.63 46.01
CA GLY A 510 -1.63 -0.89 45.67
C GLY A 510 -1.90 0.19 44.60
N VAL A 511 -1.86 1.47 44.98
CA VAL A 511 -1.93 2.69 44.14
C VAL A 511 -0.85 3.62 44.73
N PRO A 512 0.11 4.22 43.98
CA PRO A 512 -0.12 5.36 43.06
C PRO A 512 0.93 5.43 41.90
N PRO A 513 1.22 6.58 41.22
CA PRO A 513 0.46 7.82 41.00
C PRO A 513 0.18 8.13 39.50
N VAL A 514 -0.41 9.30 39.25
CA VAL A 514 -0.89 9.82 37.95
C VAL A 514 0.24 10.30 37.02
N ALA A 515 0.10 10.03 35.73
CA ALA A 515 0.60 10.87 34.63
C ALA A 515 -0.59 11.23 33.72
N GLY A 516 -0.63 12.47 33.19
CA GLY A 516 -1.86 13.05 32.63
C GLY A 516 -2.27 12.49 31.26
N GLU A 517 -3.34 11.69 31.23
CA GLU A 517 -4.04 11.33 29.99
C GLU A 517 -5.04 12.45 29.65
N VAL A 518 -4.82 13.18 28.55
CA VAL A 518 -5.75 14.21 28.06
C VAL A 518 -6.84 13.52 27.23
N GLU A 519 -7.91 13.08 27.88
CA GLU A 519 -9.12 12.58 27.21
C GLU A 519 -9.89 13.74 26.56
N SER A 520 -9.58 14.06 25.29
CA SER A 520 -10.47 14.91 24.49
C SER A 520 -11.61 14.06 23.92
N GLY A 521 -12.75 14.05 24.63
CA GLY A 521 -14.00 13.49 24.13
C GLY A 521 -14.55 14.33 22.97
N GLY A 522 -14.03 14.10 21.76
CA GLY A 522 -14.52 14.74 20.54
C GLY A 522 -15.90 14.25 20.14
N GLU A 523 -16.72 15.14 19.61
CA GLU A 523 -18.16 14.95 19.41
C GLU A 523 -18.53 13.84 18.40
N ALA A 524 -17.58 13.39 17.57
CA ALA A 524 -17.73 12.37 16.53
C ALA A 524 -18.05 10.92 17.00
N GLY A 525 -18.57 10.73 18.22
CA GLY A 525 -19.09 9.46 18.73
C GLY A 525 -18.07 8.32 18.89
N GLY A 526 -16.78 8.59 18.73
CA GLY A 526 -15.70 7.62 18.80
C GLY A 526 -14.58 8.07 19.73
N LYS A 527 -13.96 7.13 20.44
CA LYS A 527 -12.89 7.40 21.41
C LYS A 527 -11.56 7.57 20.68
N LEU A 528 -11.08 8.81 20.56
CA LEU A 528 -9.68 9.09 20.25
C LEU A 528 -8.89 9.17 21.56
N VAL A 529 -7.74 8.49 21.62
CA VAL A 529 -6.78 8.63 22.72
C VAL A 529 -5.42 8.95 22.13
N HIS A 530 -4.81 10.01 22.64
CA HIS A 530 -3.44 10.40 22.32
C HIS A 530 -2.43 9.77 23.28
N PHE A 531 -1.23 9.59 22.77
CA PHE A 531 -0.03 9.21 23.52
C PHE A 531 1.06 10.25 23.25
N ASP A 532 2.02 10.39 24.17
CA ASP A 532 3.03 11.46 24.15
C ASP A 532 3.67 11.70 22.78
N GLY A 533 3.56 12.95 22.28
CA GLY A 533 4.08 13.37 20.99
C GLY A 533 3.84 14.85 20.70
N PRO A 534 4.51 15.39 19.67
CA PRO A 534 4.42 16.81 19.32
C PRO A 534 3.15 17.15 18.50
N ILE A 535 2.48 16.14 17.94
CA ILE A 535 1.29 16.33 17.09
C ILE A 535 0.05 16.06 17.93
N VAL A 536 -0.77 17.09 18.13
CA VAL A 536 -2.09 17.00 18.77
C VAL A 536 -3.14 17.34 17.71
N PHE A 537 -4.15 16.48 17.58
CA PHE A 537 -5.22 16.62 16.59
C PHE A 537 -6.52 16.06 17.15
N THR A 538 -7.67 16.62 16.76
CA THR A 538 -8.98 16.11 17.17
C THR A 538 -9.33 14.83 16.40
N ALA A 539 -10.34 14.10 16.88
CA ALA A 539 -10.93 13.01 16.09
C ALA A 539 -11.44 13.51 14.74
N ASP A 540 -11.85 14.78 14.69
CA ASP A 540 -12.34 15.40 13.49
C ASP A 540 -11.23 15.72 12.48
N ASP A 541 -10.11 16.29 12.90
CA ASP A 541 -8.97 16.55 12.01
C ASP A 541 -8.50 15.25 11.33
N LEU A 542 -8.38 14.18 12.11
CA LEU A 542 -8.00 12.85 11.62
C LEU A 542 -8.99 12.27 10.59
N LEU A 543 -10.30 12.48 10.79
CA LEU A 543 -11.35 11.96 9.90
C LEU A 543 -11.65 12.88 8.71
N CYS A 544 -11.30 14.18 8.79
CA CYS A 544 -11.36 15.16 7.70
C CYS A 544 -10.21 15.02 6.70
N ALA A 545 -9.03 14.65 7.22
CA ALA A 545 -7.75 14.57 6.51
C ALA A 545 -7.85 14.03 5.08
N THR A 546 -7.02 14.57 4.19
CA THR A 546 -6.80 13.93 2.88
C THR A 546 -6.05 12.62 3.12
N ALA A 547 -6.51 11.53 2.52
CA ALA A 547 -6.00 10.19 2.78
C ALA A 547 -5.65 9.45 1.50
N GLU A 548 -4.39 9.06 1.36
CA GLU A 548 -3.86 8.28 0.23
C GLU A 548 -3.49 6.87 0.72
N ILE A 549 -3.78 5.82 -0.05
CA ILE A 549 -3.42 4.44 0.35
C ILE A 549 -1.92 4.23 0.14
N MET A 550 -1.17 4.01 1.22
CA MET A 550 0.25 3.65 1.16
C MET A 550 0.48 2.15 0.96
N GLY A 551 -0.41 1.30 1.51
CA GLY A 551 -0.22 -0.15 1.43
C GLY A 551 -1.32 -0.96 2.10
N LYS A 552 -1.40 -2.24 1.72
CA LYS A 552 -2.34 -3.21 2.29
C LYS A 552 -1.56 -4.36 2.93
N SER A 553 -1.89 -4.68 4.17
CA SER A 553 -1.30 -5.76 4.96
C SER A 553 -2.36 -6.78 5.37
N THR A 554 -1.92 -7.91 5.92
CA THR A 554 -2.78 -8.90 6.59
C THR A 554 -3.64 -8.29 7.70
N TYR A 555 -3.07 -7.37 8.49
CA TYR A 555 -3.74 -6.71 9.61
C TYR A 555 -4.68 -5.55 9.21
N GLY A 556 -4.43 -4.88 8.08
CA GLY A 556 -5.14 -3.65 7.74
C GLY A 556 -4.60 -2.89 6.53
N THR A 557 -5.20 -1.74 6.24
CA THR A 557 -4.73 -0.80 5.21
C THR A 557 -4.04 0.38 5.90
N VAL A 558 -2.89 0.80 5.38
CA VAL A 558 -2.17 2.00 5.83
C VAL A 558 -2.46 3.13 4.86
N TYR A 559 -2.78 4.29 5.41
CA TYR A 559 -3.02 5.54 4.69
C TYR A 559 -1.99 6.59 5.10
N LYS A 560 -1.53 7.39 4.14
CA LYS A 560 -0.91 8.68 4.41
C LYS A 560 -2.04 9.67 4.62
N ALA A 561 -2.16 10.23 5.81
CA ALA A 561 -3.13 11.28 6.11
C ALA A 561 -2.42 12.63 6.23
N THR A 562 -2.95 13.66 5.59
CA THR A 562 -2.51 15.06 5.79
C THR A 562 -3.58 15.81 6.56
N LEU A 563 -3.23 16.28 7.75
CA LEU A 563 -4.09 17.05 8.66
C LEU A 563 -4.29 18.49 8.15
N GLU A 564 -5.24 19.23 8.74
CA GLU A 564 -5.60 20.58 8.25
C GLU A 564 -4.45 21.60 8.37
N ASP A 565 -3.55 21.40 9.32
CA ASP A 565 -2.33 22.19 9.55
C ASP A 565 -1.15 21.80 8.64
N GLY A 566 -1.33 20.78 7.79
CA GLY A 566 -0.31 20.26 6.89
C GLY A 566 0.57 19.14 7.47
N HIS A 567 0.44 18.79 8.76
CA HIS A 567 1.18 17.66 9.33
C HIS A 567 0.77 16.33 8.67
N GLN A 568 1.75 15.47 8.42
CA GLN A 568 1.55 14.17 7.79
C GLN A 568 1.67 13.05 8.83
N VAL A 569 0.68 12.16 8.89
CA VAL A 569 0.64 11.00 9.79
C VAL A 569 0.30 9.73 9.03
N ALA A 570 0.79 8.58 9.51
CA ALA A 570 0.47 7.28 8.95
C ALA A 570 -0.69 6.63 9.72
N VAL A 571 -1.84 6.43 9.08
CA VAL A 571 -3.06 5.90 9.71
C VAL A 571 -3.29 4.46 9.26
N LYS A 572 -3.18 3.51 10.18
CA LYS A 572 -3.46 2.08 9.92
C LYS A 572 -4.86 1.71 10.36
N ARG A 573 -5.75 1.49 9.39
CA ARG A 573 -7.10 0.95 9.62
C ARG A 573 -7.04 -0.56 9.76
N LEU A 574 -7.33 -1.07 10.95
CA LEU A 574 -7.35 -2.51 11.23
C LEU A 574 -8.63 -3.15 10.68
N ARG A 575 -8.55 -4.43 10.29
CA ARG A 575 -9.74 -5.18 9.83
C ARG A 575 -10.57 -5.64 11.04
N GLU A 576 -11.84 -5.25 11.09
CA GLU A 576 -12.73 -5.44 12.26
C GLU A 576 -12.81 -6.89 12.80
N LYS A 577 -12.83 -7.89 11.91
CA LYS A 577 -13.04 -9.30 12.27
C LYS A 577 -11.81 -10.05 12.79
N ILE A 578 -10.64 -9.40 12.86
CA ILE A 578 -9.39 -10.03 13.32
C ILE A 578 -8.80 -9.42 14.59
N THR A 579 -9.30 -8.26 15.02
CA THR A 579 -8.90 -7.62 16.28
C THR A 579 -9.51 -8.32 17.49
N LYS A 580 -8.87 -8.21 18.67
CA LYS A 580 -9.42 -8.67 19.96
C LYS A 580 -10.70 -7.91 20.36
N SER A 581 -11.33 -8.36 21.45
CA SER A 581 -12.45 -7.65 22.09
C SER A 581 -12.05 -6.22 22.47
N GLN A 582 -13.02 -5.31 22.59
CA GLN A 582 -12.74 -3.89 22.88
C GLN A 582 -11.87 -3.70 24.14
N ARG A 583 -12.23 -4.35 25.25
CA ARG A 583 -11.51 -4.21 26.52
C ARG A 583 -10.07 -4.72 26.44
N GLU A 584 -9.85 -5.86 25.78
CA GLU A 584 -8.51 -6.40 25.55
C GLU A 584 -7.71 -5.50 24.61
N PHE A 585 -8.34 -5.00 23.54
CA PHE A 585 -7.71 -4.08 22.60
C PHE A 585 -7.26 -2.78 23.27
N GLU A 586 -8.14 -2.13 24.04
CA GLU A 586 -7.80 -0.90 24.79
C GLU A 586 -6.67 -1.15 25.79
N THR A 587 -6.69 -2.28 26.51
CA THR A 587 -5.62 -2.65 27.46
C THR A 587 -4.27 -2.82 26.74
N GLU A 588 -4.25 -3.51 25.60
CA GLU A 588 -3.02 -3.82 24.87
C GLU A 588 -2.50 -2.60 24.10
N VAL A 589 -3.37 -1.80 23.46
CA VAL A 589 -2.97 -0.61 22.69
C VAL A 589 -2.46 0.51 23.61
N ASN A 590 -2.99 0.64 24.83
CA ASN A 590 -2.49 1.60 25.82
C ASN A 590 -1.09 1.23 26.36
N MET A 591 -0.73 -0.06 26.36
CA MET A 591 0.64 -0.48 26.65
C MET A 591 1.56 -0.16 25.46
N LEU A 592 1.16 -0.49 24.23
CA LEU A 592 1.95 -0.18 23.03
C LEU A 592 2.14 1.33 22.80
N GLY A 593 1.13 2.13 23.14
CA GLY A 593 1.14 3.58 23.01
C GLY A 593 2.20 4.28 23.88
N LYS A 594 2.62 3.66 24.99
CA LYS A 594 3.62 4.20 25.92
C LYS A 594 5.06 3.93 25.48
N ILE A 595 5.27 3.05 24.51
CA ILE A 595 6.59 2.64 24.04
C ILE A 595 7.23 3.77 23.23
N ARG A 596 8.43 4.22 23.64
CA ARG A 596 9.18 5.30 22.99
C ARG A 596 10.66 4.94 22.90
N HIS A 597 11.18 4.85 21.68
CA HIS A 597 12.59 4.59 21.40
C HIS A 597 12.95 5.21 20.04
N PRO A 598 14.15 5.79 19.83
CA PRO A 598 14.51 6.45 18.56
C PRO A 598 14.36 5.54 17.32
N ASN A 599 14.60 4.24 17.48
CA ASN A 599 14.50 3.23 16.42
C ASN A 599 13.19 2.41 16.43
N LEU A 600 12.13 2.90 17.08
CA LEU A 600 10.79 2.32 17.01
C LEU A 600 9.80 3.35 16.45
N LEU A 601 8.85 2.90 15.62
CA LEU A 601 7.79 3.75 15.09
C LEU A 601 6.80 4.12 16.21
N ALA A 602 6.76 5.40 16.60
CA ALA A 602 5.89 5.84 17.68
C ALA A 602 4.40 5.76 17.29
N LEU A 603 3.61 5.06 18.11
CA LEU A 603 2.16 5.15 18.10
C LEU A 603 1.75 6.45 18.80
N ARG A 604 1.17 7.38 18.04
CA ARG A 604 0.76 8.72 18.50
C ARG A 604 -0.67 8.75 19.01
N ALA A 605 -1.57 8.02 18.38
CA ALA A 605 -2.95 7.90 18.85
C ALA A 605 -3.58 6.58 18.42
N TYR A 606 -4.71 6.25 19.03
CA TYR A 606 -5.66 5.31 18.43
C TYR A 606 -7.08 5.89 18.46
N TYR A 607 -7.85 5.61 17.42
CA TYR A 607 -9.26 5.97 17.32
C TYR A 607 -10.12 4.70 17.29
N MET A 608 -11.11 4.63 18.17
CA MET A 608 -12.16 3.61 18.17
C MET A 608 -13.49 4.22 17.75
N GLY A 609 -13.95 3.85 16.55
CA GLY A 609 -15.20 4.34 15.99
C GLY A 609 -16.44 3.69 16.60
N PRO A 610 -17.61 4.35 16.53
CA PRO A 610 -18.86 3.87 17.13
C PRO A 610 -19.37 2.54 16.56
N LYS A 611 -18.86 2.08 15.40
CA LYS A 611 -19.26 0.80 14.79
C LYS A 611 -18.17 -0.28 14.94
N GLY A 612 -17.17 -0.02 15.79
CA GLY A 612 -16.07 -0.95 16.10
C GLY A 612 -14.85 -0.80 15.20
N GLU A 613 -14.82 0.23 14.33
CA GLU A 613 -13.63 0.63 13.56
C GLU A 613 -12.45 0.90 14.50
N LYS A 614 -11.25 0.46 14.13
CA LYS A 614 -10.02 0.72 14.90
C LYS A 614 -8.94 1.28 13.99
N LEU A 615 -8.51 2.50 14.26
CA LEU A 615 -7.42 3.17 13.58
C LEU A 615 -6.26 3.31 14.56
N LEU A 616 -5.04 3.06 14.09
CA LEU A 616 -3.80 3.38 14.79
C LEU A 616 -3.10 4.51 14.02
N VAL A 617 -2.65 5.55 14.71
CA VAL A 617 -1.98 6.71 14.10
C VAL A 617 -0.53 6.74 14.53
N PHE A 618 0.37 6.76 13.55
CA PHE A 618 1.82 6.76 13.73
C PHE A 618 2.46 7.98 13.05
N ASP A 619 3.71 8.26 13.38
CA ASP A 619 4.55 9.19 12.62
C ASP A 619 4.60 8.77 11.13
N TYR A 620 4.52 9.74 10.21
CA TYR A 620 4.76 9.47 8.79
C TYR A 620 6.27 9.41 8.50
N MET A 621 6.69 8.38 7.75
CA MET A 621 8.08 8.11 7.40
C MET A 621 8.31 8.43 5.91
N PRO A 622 8.93 9.56 5.55
CA PRO A 622 8.94 10.07 4.18
C PRO A 622 9.78 9.24 3.20
N LYS A 623 10.81 8.54 3.68
CA LYS A 623 11.62 7.61 2.86
C LYS A 623 11.02 6.21 2.74
N GLY A 624 9.83 5.97 3.29
CA GLY A 624 9.10 4.72 3.16
C GLY A 624 9.73 3.57 3.94
N SER A 625 9.67 2.36 3.38
CA SER A 625 10.23 1.14 3.98
C SER A 625 11.62 0.81 3.44
N LEU A 626 12.42 0.08 4.23
CA LEU A 626 13.73 -0.40 3.82
C LEU A 626 13.64 -1.32 2.59
N ALA A 627 12.57 -2.11 2.45
CA ALA A 627 12.32 -2.90 1.25
C ALA A 627 12.20 -2.03 -0.01
N ALA A 628 11.49 -0.91 0.05
CA ALA A 628 11.39 0.03 -1.07
C ALA A 628 12.69 0.83 -1.27
N PHE A 629 13.33 1.25 -0.18
CA PHE A 629 14.60 1.96 -0.20
C PHE A 629 15.75 1.12 -0.77
N LEU A 630 15.77 -0.18 -0.52
CA LEU A 630 16.73 -1.10 -1.12
C LEU A 630 16.31 -1.51 -2.54
N HIS A 631 15.10 -2.04 -2.73
CA HIS A 631 14.76 -2.82 -3.93
C HIS A 631 13.91 -2.06 -4.96
N ALA A 632 13.41 -0.87 -4.62
CA ALA A 632 12.67 0.02 -5.53
C ALA A 632 13.41 1.34 -5.82
N ARG A 633 14.72 1.40 -5.53
CA ARG A 633 15.59 2.54 -5.82
C ARG A 633 16.03 2.56 -7.29
N GLY A 634 16.25 3.75 -7.84
CA GLY A 634 17.01 3.89 -9.08
C GLY A 634 18.50 3.61 -8.81
N PRO A 635 19.20 2.84 -9.66
CA PRO A 635 20.62 2.50 -9.44
C PRO A 635 21.62 3.67 -9.53
N ASP A 636 21.16 4.91 -9.73
CA ASP A 636 22.01 6.12 -9.57
C ASP A 636 21.98 6.68 -8.14
N THR A 637 21.23 6.02 -7.23
CA THR A 637 21.20 6.31 -5.79
C THR A 637 21.82 5.16 -4.98
N PRO A 638 23.14 4.89 -5.14
CA PRO A 638 23.80 3.82 -4.42
C PRO A 638 23.82 4.12 -2.92
N ILE A 639 23.52 3.12 -2.10
CA ILE A 639 23.47 3.28 -0.65
C ILE A 639 24.83 2.91 -0.09
N ALA A 640 25.66 3.90 0.16
CA ALA A 640 26.99 3.73 0.74
C ALA A 640 26.96 2.92 2.05
N TRP A 641 27.99 2.09 2.26
CA TRP A 641 28.11 1.20 3.41
C TRP A 641 27.84 1.85 4.77
N PRO A 642 28.33 3.07 5.10
CA PRO A 642 28.08 3.69 6.40
C PRO A 642 26.58 3.92 6.67
N THR A 643 25.77 4.12 5.63
CA THR A 643 24.31 4.24 5.77
C THR A 643 23.64 2.89 5.94
N ARG A 644 24.10 1.83 5.25
CA ARG A 644 23.60 0.46 5.47
C ARG A 644 23.92 -0.02 6.89
N MET A 645 25.13 0.24 7.38
CA MET A 645 25.53 -0.07 8.76
C MET A 645 24.70 0.71 9.80
N ARG A 646 24.48 2.02 9.61
CA ARG A 646 23.62 2.82 10.50
C ARG A 646 22.18 2.29 10.56
N ILE A 647 21.64 1.82 9.44
CA ILE A 647 20.32 1.16 9.38
C ILE A 647 20.35 -0.15 10.18
N ALA A 648 21.38 -0.99 10.00
CA ALA A 648 21.54 -2.25 10.72
C ALA A 648 21.67 -2.05 12.24
N GLN A 649 22.54 -1.13 12.68
CA GLN A 649 22.71 -0.75 14.09
C GLN A 649 21.39 -0.21 14.66
N GLY A 650 20.75 0.73 13.96
CA GLY A 650 19.47 1.32 14.38
C GLY A 650 18.36 0.28 14.58
N MET A 651 18.12 -0.59 13.60
CA MET A 651 17.11 -1.64 13.76
C MET A 651 17.49 -2.65 14.86
N THR A 652 18.78 -2.94 15.04
CA THR A 652 19.23 -3.87 16.11
C THR A 652 19.04 -3.24 17.50
N ARG A 653 19.28 -1.94 17.68
CA ARG A 653 18.96 -1.21 18.93
C ARG A 653 17.47 -1.23 19.23
N GLY A 654 16.63 -0.96 18.21
CA GLY A 654 15.17 -1.06 18.34
C GLY A 654 14.70 -2.45 18.75
N LEU A 655 15.26 -3.50 18.16
CA LEU A 655 14.91 -4.88 18.49
C LEU A 655 15.43 -5.31 19.86
N PHE A 656 16.64 -4.90 20.24
CA PHE A 656 17.18 -5.11 21.58
C PHE A 656 16.27 -4.49 22.64
N TYR A 657 15.89 -3.22 22.49
CA TYR A 657 14.95 -2.55 23.41
C TYR A 657 13.60 -3.32 23.51
N LEU A 658 13.04 -3.78 22.38
CA LEU A 658 11.82 -4.61 22.40
C LEU A 658 12.00 -5.91 23.19
N HIS A 659 13.14 -6.60 23.04
CA HIS A 659 13.40 -7.87 23.74
C HIS A 659 13.75 -7.69 25.22
N SER A 660 14.56 -6.70 25.57
CA SER A 660 15.09 -6.51 26.93
C SER A 660 14.23 -5.64 27.84
N ASN A 661 13.66 -4.55 27.32
CA ASN A 661 12.91 -3.57 28.11
C ASN A 661 11.41 -3.84 28.07
N GLU A 662 10.86 -4.12 26.88
CA GLU A 662 9.41 -4.29 26.68
C GLU A 662 8.95 -5.76 26.75
N ASN A 663 9.88 -6.72 26.65
CA ASN A 663 9.61 -8.16 26.51
C ASN A 663 8.60 -8.47 25.38
N ILE A 664 8.75 -7.78 24.25
CA ILE A 664 7.94 -7.93 23.03
C ILE A 664 8.74 -8.66 21.97
N ILE A 665 8.25 -9.85 21.60
CA ILE A 665 8.67 -10.54 20.37
C ILE A 665 7.96 -9.89 19.19
N HIS A 666 8.72 -9.53 18.14
CA HIS A 666 8.19 -8.90 16.94
C HIS A 666 7.37 -9.89 16.11
N GLY A 667 7.93 -11.07 15.81
CA GLY A 667 7.27 -12.21 15.15
C GLY A 667 6.94 -12.02 13.66
N ASN A 668 7.20 -10.84 13.10
CA ASN A 668 6.99 -10.49 11.69
C ASN A 668 8.04 -9.48 11.20
N LEU A 669 9.32 -9.66 11.59
CA LEU A 669 10.37 -8.69 11.24
C LEU A 669 10.78 -8.90 9.77
N THR A 670 10.68 -7.85 8.94
CA THR A 670 11.00 -7.87 7.51
C THR A 670 11.50 -6.49 7.08
N SER A 671 12.20 -6.35 5.96
CA SER A 671 12.62 -5.03 5.45
C SER A 671 11.43 -4.13 5.08
N SER A 672 10.22 -4.67 4.85
CA SER A 672 9.01 -3.86 4.68
C SER A 672 8.51 -3.22 5.99
N ASN A 673 8.87 -3.80 7.14
CA ASN A 673 8.51 -3.30 8.47
C ASN A 673 9.63 -2.48 9.14
N ILE A 674 10.77 -2.31 8.48
CA ILE A 674 11.74 -1.26 8.84
C ILE A 674 11.39 -0.02 8.03
N LEU A 675 11.03 1.08 8.67
CA LEU A 675 10.77 2.36 8.01
C LEU A 675 11.95 3.32 8.19
N LEU A 676 12.06 4.29 7.28
CA LEU A 676 13.16 5.27 7.26
C LEU A 676 12.60 6.69 7.39
N ASP A 677 13.12 7.43 8.38
CA ASP A 677 12.83 8.85 8.52
C ASP A 677 13.63 9.72 7.52
N GLU A 678 13.42 11.03 7.55
CA GLU A 678 14.07 11.99 6.65
C GLU A 678 15.61 11.88 6.67
N HIS A 679 16.19 11.56 7.82
CA HIS A 679 17.63 11.40 8.03
C HIS A 679 18.14 10.00 7.65
N THR A 680 17.24 9.10 7.20
CA THR A 680 17.53 7.68 6.91
C THR A 680 17.79 6.84 8.17
N ASN A 681 17.28 7.25 9.33
CA ASN A 681 17.36 6.42 10.53
C ASN A 681 16.27 5.33 10.48
N ALA A 682 16.66 4.11 10.84
CA ALA A 682 15.76 2.97 10.88
C ALA A 682 14.80 3.03 12.07
N ARG A 683 13.50 2.81 11.81
CA ARG A 683 12.45 2.63 12.81
C ARG A 683 11.66 1.37 12.55
N ILE A 684 11.62 0.45 13.52
CA ILE A 684 10.78 -0.75 13.42
C ILE A 684 9.31 -0.35 13.55
N ALA A 685 8.50 -0.70 12.55
CA ALA A 685 7.06 -0.57 12.52
C ALA A 685 6.39 -1.92 12.84
N ASP A 686 5.07 -1.92 13.05
CA ASP A 686 4.24 -3.12 13.26
C ASP A 686 4.56 -3.98 14.51
N PHE A 687 5.53 -3.58 15.34
CA PHE A 687 5.84 -4.24 16.61
C PHE A 687 4.61 -4.29 17.53
N GLY A 688 4.46 -5.41 18.24
CA GLY A 688 3.37 -5.60 19.20
C GLY A 688 1.95 -5.69 18.62
N LEU A 689 1.71 -5.40 17.33
CA LEU A 689 0.37 -5.46 16.72
C LEU A 689 -0.29 -6.84 16.85
N SER A 690 0.50 -7.91 16.93
CA SER A 690 0.03 -9.27 17.21
C SER A 690 -0.74 -9.39 18.53
N ARG A 691 -0.44 -8.54 19.53
CA ARG A 691 -1.16 -8.42 20.81
C ARG A 691 -2.55 -7.81 20.66
N LEU A 692 -2.82 -7.06 19.59
CA LEU A 692 -4.13 -6.46 19.28
C LEU A 692 -5.07 -7.43 18.53
N MET A 693 -4.57 -8.62 18.18
CA MET A 693 -5.16 -9.50 17.16
C MET A 693 -5.51 -10.89 17.70
N THR A 694 -6.39 -11.57 16.99
CA THR A 694 -6.76 -12.97 17.23
C THR A 694 -5.65 -13.93 16.79
N ALA A 695 -5.55 -15.09 17.45
CA ALA A 695 -4.54 -16.11 17.14
C ALA A 695 -4.59 -16.62 15.68
N ALA A 696 -5.78 -16.68 15.09
CA ALA A 696 -5.97 -17.04 13.68
C ALA A 696 -5.35 -16.00 12.74
N ALA A 697 -5.50 -14.71 13.05
CA ALA A 697 -4.90 -13.64 12.26
C ALA A 697 -3.37 -13.64 12.35
N ASN A 698 -2.82 -13.82 13.56
CA ASN A 698 -1.38 -13.93 13.78
C ASN A 698 -0.77 -15.12 13.01
N SER A 699 -1.49 -16.25 12.94
CA SER A 699 -1.06 -17.42 12.16
C SER A 699 -0.93 -17.11 10.66
N ASN A 700 -1.84 -16.30 10.11
CA ASN A 700 -1.76 -15.87 8.70
C ASN A 700 -0.57 -14.95 8.44
N VAL A 701 -0.23 -14.06 9.38
CA VAL A 701 0.91 -13.14 9.25
C VAL A 701 2.24 -13.89 9.23
N ILE A 702 2.41 -14.85 10.13
CA ILE A 702 3.59 -15.74 10.16
C ILE A 702 3.71 -16.57 8.86
N ALA A 703 2.57 -16.94 8.25
CA ALA A 703 2.58 -17.60 6.94
C ALA A 703 3.02 -16.64 5.82
N THR A 704 2.52 -15.39 5.79
CA THR A 704 2.94 -14.38 4.80
C THR A 704 4.43 -14.03 4.92
N ALA A 705 4.98 -13.85 6.13
CA ALA A 705 6.41 -13.62 6.34
C ALA A 705 7.28 -14.77 5.79
N GLY A 706 6.79 -16.01 5.89
CA GLY A 706 7.46 -17.18 5.32
C GLY A 706 7.43 -17.25 3.80
N ALA A 707 6.37 -16.74 3.16
CA ALA A 707 6.32 -16.62 1.71
C ALA A 707 7.29 -15.55 1.15
N LEU A 708 7.84 -14.70 2.03
CA LEU A 708 8.78 -13.62 1.69
C LEU A 708 10.23 -13.94 2.09
N GLY A 709 10.54 -15.16 2.56
CA GLY A 709 11.92 -15.60 2.87
C GLY A 709 12.44 -15.33 4.29
N TYR A 710 11.68 -14.64 5.17
CA TYR A 710 12.15 -14.23 6.50
C TYR A 710 11.96 -15.26 7.63
N ARG A 711 11.37 -16.43 7.32
CA ARG A 711 10.90 -17.39 8.33
C ARG A 711 12.00 -18.34 8.78
N ALA A 712 12.33 -18.26 10.08
CA ALA A 712 13.21 -19.21 10.74
C ALA A 712 12.71 -20.68 10.61
N PRO A 713 13.58 -21.68 10.34
CA PRO A 713 13.17 -23.06 10.05
C PRO A 713 12.27 -23.71 11.12
N GLU A 714 12.50 -23.41 12.40
CA GLU A 714 11.76 -23.98 13.52
C GLU A 714 10.30 -23.51 13.61
N LEU A 715 9.94 -22.35 13.01
CA LEU A 715 8.56 -21.87 12.97
C LEU A 715 7.63 -22.81 12.19
N SER A 716 8.17 -23.67 11.32
CA SER A 716 7.41 -24.72 10.63
C SER A 716 6.96 -25.84 11.57
N LYS A 717 7.67 -26.03 12.70
CA LYS A 717 7.34 -27.04 13.72
C LYS A 717 6.61 -26.42 14.92
N LEU A 718 7.12 -25.31 15.45
CA LEU A 718 6.69 -24.74 16.75
C LEU A 718 5.45 -23.82 16.66
N LYS A 719 5.14 -23.26 15.48
CA LYS A 719 4.01 -22.34 15.22
C LYS A 719 3.92 -21.07 16.10
N LYS A 720 4.90 -20.81 16.97
CA LYS A 720 5.00 -19.62 17.83
C LYS A 720 6.36 -18.97 17.65
N ALA A 721 6.39 -17.64 17.54
CA ALA A 721 7.61 -16.84 17.47
C ALA A 721 8.34 -16.76 18.84
N SER A 722 9.64 -16.45 18.79
CA SER A 722 10.53 -16.24 19.93
C SER A 722 11.53 -15.12 19.62
N THR A 723 12.31 -14.67 20.61
CA THR A 723 13.42 -13.72 20.37
C THR A 723 14.40 -14.27 19.31
N LYS A 724 14.69 -15.58 19.34
CA LYS A 724 15.52 -16.27 18.35
C LYS A 724 14.94 -16.31 16.94
N THR A 725 13.63 -16.25 16.76
CA THR A 725 13.03 -16.12 15.41
C THR A 725 13.19 -14.70 14.88
N ASP A 726 13.12 -13.68 15.74
CA ASP A 726 13.38 -12.31 15.33
C ASP A 726 14.87 -12.09 14.99
N VAL A 727 15.80 -12.72 15.73
CA VAL A 727 17.24 -12.71 15.40
C VAL A 727 17.51 -13.34 14.03
N TYR A 728 16.82 -14.43 13.67
CA TYR A 728 16.92 -15.00 12.33
C TYR A 728 16.45 -14.01 11.26
N SER A 729 15.27 -13.41 11.44
CA SER A 729 14.74 -12.42 10.49
C SER A 729 15.61 -11.16 10.41
N LEU A 730 16.22 -10.73 11.52
CA LEU A 730 17.23 -9.66 11.55
C LEU A 730 18.45 -10.04 10.70
N GLY A 731 18.96 -11.28 10.86
CA GLY A 731 20.05 -11.81 10.04
C GLY A 731 19.72 -11.78 8.54
N VAL A 732 18.50 -12.16 8.15
CA VAL A 732 18.04 -12.05 6.76
C VAL A 732 18.08 -10.59 6.26
N ILE A 733 17.63 -9.62 7.05
CA ILE A 733 17.68 -8.19 6.65
C ILE A 733 19.13 -7.68 6.57
N ILE A 734 20.04 -8.16 7.43
CA ILE A 734 21.47 -7.84 7.30
C ILE A 734 22.05 -8.45 6.02
N LEU A 735 21.61 -9.66 5.61
CA LEU A 735 21.97 -10.22 4.30
C LEU A 735 21.38 -9.42 3.13
N GLU A 736 20.17 -8.87 3.22
CA GLU A 736 19.66 -7.92 2.19
C GLU A 736 20.56 -6.68 2.08
N LEU A 737 20.96 -6.10 3.21
CA LEU A 737 21.83 -4.93 3.26
C LEU A 737 23.22 -5.21 2.69
N LEU A 738 23.77 -6.41 2.90
CA LEU A 738 25.08 -6.82 2.39
C LEU A 738 25.06 -7.21 0.91
N THR A 739 24.04 -7.95 0.48
CA THR A 739 23.99 -8.57 -0.86
C THR A 739 23.23 -7.74 -1.91
N GLY A 740 22.40 -6.80 -1.46
CA GLY A 740 21.48 -6.03 -2.32
C GLY A 740 20.29 -6.83 -2.86
N LYS A 741 20.20 -8.13 -2.57
CA LYS A 741 19.17 -9.04 -3.11
C LYS A 741 17.96 -9.15 -2.20
N SER A 742 16.79 -9.40 -2.78
CA SER A 742 15.55 -9.61 -2.02
C SER A 742 15.42 -11.07 -1.57
N PRO A 743 14.96 -11.39 -0.35
CA PRO A 743 14.80 -12.78 0.10
C PRO A 743 13.65 -13.53 -0.60
N GLY A 744 12.81 -12.81 -1.36
CA GLY A 744 11.79 -13.35 -2.26
C GLY A 744 12.23 -13.50 -3.72
N GLU A 745 13.49 -13.21 -4.04
CA GLU A 745 14.06 -13.38 -5.39
C GLU A 745 14.32 -14.86 -5.71
N ALA A 746 14.21 -15.25 -6.97
CA ALA A 746 14.29 -16.65 -7.40
C ALA A 746 15.76 -17.16 -7.49
N MET A 747 16.36 -17.51 -6.35
CA MET A 747 17.75 -17.98 -6.25
C MET A 747 17.89 -19.49 -6.57
N ASN A 748 17.60 -19.91 -7.80
CA ASN A 748 17.72 -21.31 -8.26
C ASN A 748 17.01 -22.38 -7.38
N GLY A 749 16.03 -21.97 -6.57
CA GLY A 749 15.26 -22.84 -5.68
C GLY A 749 15.76 -22.93 -4.23
N VAL A 750 16.82 -22.21 -3.85
CA VAL A 750 17.25 -22.02 -2.45
C VAL A 750 16.82 -20.65 -1.91
N ASP A 751 16.81 -20.47 -0.59
CA ASP A 751 16.56 -19.17 0.05
C ASP A 751 17.85 -18.33 0.17
N LEU A 752 17.73 -17.03 0.44
CA LEU A 752 18.87 -16.11 0.55
C LEU A 752 19.95 -16.59 1.56
N PRO A 753 19.61 -17.02 2.80
CA PRO A 753 20.58 -17.63 3.71
C PRO A 753 21.33 -18.83 3.12
N GLN A 754 20.62 -19.76 2.48
CA GLN A 754 21.23 -20.95 1.88
C GLN A 754 22.10 -20.60 0.66
N TRP A 755 21.68 -19.64 -0.17
CA TRP A 755 22.45 -19.16 -1.32
C TRP A 755 23.76 -18.50 -0.88
N VAL A 756 23.71 -17.59 0.11
CA VAL A 756 24.93 -16.99 0.68
C VAL A 756 25.84 -18.07 1.27
N ALA A 757 25.27 -19.02 2.01
CA ALA A 757 26.01 -20.12 2.62
C ALA A 757 26.58 -21.14 1.61
N SER A 758 26.06 -21.23 0.38
CA SER A 758 26.68 -22.03 -0.69
C SER A 758 27.85 -21.29 -1.33
N ILE A 759 27.71 -20.00 -1.66
CA ILE A 759 28.81 -19.22 -2.26
C ILE A 759 30.03 -19.19 -1.32
N VAL A 760 29.82 -18.84 -0.03
CA VAL A 760 30.89 -18.77 0.99
C VAL A 760 31.60 -20.13 1.23
N LYS A 761 30.99 -21.26 0.84
CA LYS A 761 31.61 -22.59 0.94
C LYS A 761 32.45 -22.97 -0.27
N GLU A 762 32.13 -22.44 -1.45
CA GLU A 762 32.81 -22.81 -2.69
C GLU A 762 34.09 -22.00 -2.85
N GLU A 763 34.04 -20.67 -2.72
CA GLU A 763 35.19 -19.78 -2.55
C GLU A 763 34.78 -18.52 -1.73
N TRP A 764 35.69 -17.91 -0.97
CA TRP A 764 35.41 -16.62 -0.28
C TRP A 764 35.42 -15.46 -1.30
N THR A 765 34.42 -15.39 -2.16
CA THR A 765 34.38 -14.42 -3.26
C THR A 765 33.65 -13.12 -2.90
N ASN A 766 34.05 -12.05 -3.60
CA ASN A 766 33.37 -10.76 -3.58
C ASN A 766 31.94 -10.80 -4.18
N GLU A 767 31.52 -11.93 -4.74
CA GLU A 767 30.24 -12.10 -5.48
C GLU A 767 29.01 -12.17 -4.56
N VAL A 768 29.22 -12.38 -3.26
CA VAL A 768 28.16 -12.33 -2.25
C VAL A 768 27.63 -10.90 -2.09
N PHE A 769 28.54 -9.91 -2.06
CA PHE A 769 28.21 -8.53 -1.72
C PHE A 769 27.53 -7.78 -2.87
N ASP A 770 26.75 -6.76 -2.51
CA ASP A 770 26.20 -5.80 -3.47
C ASP A 770 27.36 -5.12 -4.22
N VAL A 771 27.28 -5.10 -5.56
CA VAL A 771 28.31 -4.53 -6.44
C VAL A 771 28.57 -3.05 -6.12
N GLU A 772 27.58 -2.31 -5.61
CA GLU A 772 27.77 -0.94 -5.13
C GLU A 772 28.76 -0.83 -3.97
N LEU A 773 28.76 -1.80 -3.05
CA LEU A 773 29.66 -1.85 -1.89
C LEU A 773 31.08 -2.22 -2.30
N MET A 774 31.23 -2.97 -3.39
CA MET A 774 32.52 -3.44 -3.88
C MET A 774 33.41 -2.33 -4.44
N ARG A 775 32.86 -1.17 -4.80
CA ARG A 775 33.64 -0.02 -5.31
C ARG A 775 34.66 0.51 -4.30
N ASP A 776 34.29 0.51 -3.02
CA ASP A 776 35.08 1.09 -1.93
C ASP A 776 35.74 0.00 -1.05
N ALA A 777 35.72 -1.27 -1.49
CA ALA A 777 36.05 -2.46 -0.70
C ALA A 777 37.47 -2.51 -0.11
N SER A 778 38.44 -1.80 -0.69
CA SER A 778 39.78 -1.64 -0.12
C SER A 778 39.79 -0.91 1.24
N SER A 779 38.72 -0.19 1.56
CA SER A 779 38.56 0.59 2.81
C SER A 779 37.57 -0.01 3.80
N ILE A 780 36.60 -0.83 3.33
CA ILE A 780 35.51 -1.38 4.15
C ILE A 780 35.41 -2.91 4.11
N GLY A 781 36.32 -3.61 3.42
CA GLY A 781 36.25 -5.06 3.21
C GLY A 781 36.14 -5.87 4.51
N ASP A 782 36.91 -5.52 5.53
CA ASP A 782 36.84 -6.18 6.85
C ASP A 782 35.51 -5.92 7.56
N GLU A 783 34.92 -4.73 7.42
CA GLU A 783 33.60 -4.42 7.98
C GLU A 783 32.51 -5.28 7.31
N LEU A 784 32.53 -5.35 5.97
CA LEU A 784 31.61 -6.18 5.18
C LEU A 784 31.74 -7.66 5.56
N LEU A 785 32.97 -8.16 5.65
CA LEU A 785 33.28 -9.55 5.96
C LEU A 785 32.85 -9.95 7.36
N ASN A 786 33.11 -9.11 8.37
CA ASN A 786 32.72 -9.40 9.75
C ASN A 786 31.21 -9.25 9.95
N THR A 787 30.55 -8.32 9.25
CA THR A 787 29.09 -8.21 9.25
C THR A 787 28.44 -9.42 8.57
N LEU A 788 29.04 -9.96 7.51
CA LEU A 788 28.57 -11.19 6.85
C LEU A 788 28.66 -12.42 7.77
N LYS A 789 29.77 -12.59 8.50
CA LYS A 789 29.92 -13.66 9.51
C LYS A 789 28.85 -13.56 10.59
N LEU A 790 28.58 -12.35 11.10
CA LEU A 790 27.52 -12.10 12.06
C LEU A 790 26.13 -12.40 11.49
N ALA A 791 25.84 -11.96 10.27
CA ALA A 791 24.57 -12.24 9.59
C ALA A 791 24.34 -13.75 9.42
N LEU A 792 25.36 -14.50 9.01
CA LEU A 792 25.33 -15.96 8.90
C LEU A 792 25.10 -16.65 10.26
N HIS A 793 25.70 -16.14 11.33
CA HIS A 793 25.48 -16.62 12.70
C HIS A 793 24.05 -16.34 13.19
N CYS A 794 23.45 -15.20 12.80
CA CYS A 794 22.05 -14.88 13.08
C CYS A 794 21.06 -15.80 12.35
N VAL A 795 21.37 -16.24 11.12
CA VAL A 795 20.50 -17.13 10.32
C VAL A 795 20.80 -18.63 10.51
N ASP A 796 21.50 -19.02 11.58
CA ASP A 796 21.78 -20.44 11.85
C ASP A 796 20.47 -21.26 11.94
N PRO A 797 20.36 -22.45 11.29
CA PRO A 797 19.17 -23.28 11.38
C PRO A 797 18.79 -23.70 12.80
N SER A 798 19.74 -23.72 13.74
CA SER A 798 19.57 -24.03 15.16
C SER A 798 19.32 -22.77 16.00
N PRO A 799 18.15 -22.63 16.64
CA PRO A 799 17.84 -21.46 17.48
C PRO A 799 18.77 -21.26 18.68
N SER A 800 19.43 -22.34 19.15
CA SER A 800 20.38 -22.28 20.26
C SER A 800 21.79 -21.87 19.84
N ALA A 801 22.11 -21.91 18.55
CA ALA A 801 23.39 -21.43 18.02
C ALA A 801 23.37 -19.92 17.78
N ARG A 802 22.22 -19.36 17.38
CA ARG A 802 22.06 -17.93 17.11
C ARG A 802 22.43 -17.08 18.35
N PRO A 803 23.07 -15.92 18.18
CA PRO A 803 23.37 -14.99 19.27
C PRO A 803 22.09 -14.42 19.92
N GLU A 804 22.23 -13.76 21.07
CA GLU A 804 21.21 -12.83 21.56
C GLU A 804 21.32 -11.50 20.83
N VAL A 805 20.20 -10.78 20.65
CA VAL A 805 20.18 -9.49 19.94
C VAL A 805 21.13 -8.44 20.56
N GLN A 806 21.39 -8.51 21.86
CA GLN A 806 22.41 -7.69 22.54
C GLN A 806 23.83 -7.97 22.02
N GLN A 807 24.17 -9.23 21.76
CA GLN A 807 25.48 -9.62 21.22
C GLN A 807 25.60 -9.22 19.75
N VAL A 808 24.50 -9.28 18.99
CA VAL A 808 24.43 -8.76 17.61
C VAL A 808 24.70 -7.26 17.60
N LEU A 809 24.06 -6.51 18.51
CA LEU A 809 24.27 -5.06 18.63
C LEU A 809 25.73 -4.73 18.96
N GLN A 810 26.27 -5.36 20.00
CA GLN A 810 27.66 -5.16 20.42
C GLN A 810 28.64 -5.43 19.27
N GLN A 811 28.47 -6.53 18.53
CA GLN A 811 29.35 -6.85 17.41
C GLN A 811 29.20 -5.88 16.24
N LEU A 812 27.99 -5.36 15.94
CA LEU A 812 27.82 -4.30 14.93
C LEU A 812 28.48 -2.98 15.34
N GLU A 813 28.50 -2.66 16.64
CA GLU A 813 29.15 -1.45 17.17
C GLU A 813 30.68 -1.61 17.28
N GLU A 814 31.18 -2.83 17.53
CA GLU A 814 32.60 -3.19 17.45
C GLU A 814 33.12 -3.17 16.00
N ILE A 815 32.31 -3.62 15.03
CA ILE A 815 32.67 -3.58 13.60
C ILE A 815 32.77 -2.13 13.09
N ARG A 816 31.86 -1.25 13.52
CA ARG A 816 31.90 0.17 13.13
C ARG A 816 31.41 1.08 14.27
N PRO A 817 32.33 1.62 15.09
CA PRO A 817 31.99 2.56 16.15
C PRO A 817 31.35 3.85 15.60
N GLU A 818 30.39 4.43 16.33
CA GLU A 818 29.84 5.73 15.98
C GLU A 818 30.84 6.85 16.29
N THR A 819 31.29 7.56 15.25
CA THR A 819 32.04 8.81 15.42
C THR A 819 31.12 9.88 15.97
N ALA A 820 31.47 10.44 17.14
CA ALA A 820 30.75 11.55 17.75
C ALA A 820 30.66 12.76 16.79
N PRO A 821 29.56 13.54 16.82
CA PRO A 821 29.44 14.73 15.99
C PRO A 821 30.51 15.76 16.35
N SER A 822 31.28 16.19 15.37
CA SER A 822 32.28 17.24 15.52
C SER A 822 31.61 18.58 15.82
N SER A 823 31.90 19.16 16.98
CA SER A 823 31.57 20.55 17.30
C SER A 823 32.36 21.51 16.42
N GLY A 824 31.67 22.21 15.52
CA GLY A 824 32.18 23.31 14.70
C GLY A 824 31.07 23.78 13.75
N ASP A 825 30.85 25.06 13.51
CA ASP A 825 31.55 26.25 14.01
C ASP A 825 30.53 27.41 14.07
N ASP A 826 30.43 28.12 15.19
CA ASP A 826 29.49 29.24 15.35
C ASP A 826 30.06 30.50 14.66
N GLY A 827 30.00 30.48 13.33
CA GLY A 827 30.39 31.59 12.46
C GLY A 827 29.47 32.80 12.62
N ALA A 828 29.67 33.58 13.68
CA ALA A 828 28.94 34.81 13.95
C ALA A 828 29.14 35.86 12.85
N GLY A 829 28.16 35.99 11.97
CA GLY A 829 28.12 37.03 10.93
C GLY A 829 27.88 38.42 11.51
N VAL A 830 28.96 39.18 11.74
CA VAL A 830 28.89 40.62 12.04
C VAL A 830 28.50 41.38 10.76
N PRO A 831 27.50 42.29 10.80
CA PRO A 831 27.10 43.04 9.62
C PRO A 831 28.11 44.16 9.28
N SER A 832 28.62 44.17 8.06
CA SER A 832 29.44 45.27 7.52
C SER A 832 28.54 46.43 7.06
N THR A 833 28.82 47.62 7.59
CA THR A 833 28.19 48.89 7.22
C THR A 833 28.61 49.39 5.83
N SER A 834 27.65 50.01 5.13
CA SER A 834 27.79 51.08 4.13
C SER A 834 29.18 51.43 3.56
N GLU A 835 29.31 51.31 2.23
CA GLU A 835 29.32 52.46 1.31
C GLU A 835 28.69 52.06 -0.05
#